data_AF-A0A2H0PK63-F1
#
_entry.id   AF-A0A2H0PK63-F1
#
_cell.length_a   1.000
_cell.length_b   1.000
_cell.length_c   1.000
_cell.angle_alpha   90.00
_cell.angle_beta   90.00
_cell.angle_gamma   90.00
#
_symmetry.space_group_name_H-M   'P 1'
#
loop_
_entity.id
_entity.type
_entity.pdbx_description
1 polymer ?
#
loop_
_entity_poly.entity_id
_entity_poly.type
_entity_poly.pdbx_seq_one_letter_code
_entity_poly.pdbx_strand_id
1 'polypeptide(L)'
;MKLFSIHTNLRVVLVCLSIGFGLSACGSGTQYSDADAQFFASENPFAPIINLQGGNPYFHEVKTAFIDPGYSARSLSDGDLSSKVLVQSSVNSNELGEFDVSYFVLSKEGLLAQARRKVVVRDSTPPSLSLNGASEQTLERTNDYIELGYLANDNYDSSLNVSVTGSVDSSKIGTYRLEYQVSDSSGNSSDPKTRLVYVVDTVPPVISITQPAPEFIVNSFNQSAIATSGTCSEQDQDVTVTNTLDSKQVDCVDGEWSTSLNFTGLADGPVSIIAQQLDEANNLSEVSVNGTKDINTPTVSIMNPASDGYFVNAGNQYNFETSGSCSENGSNNVVVSNGVDQKIINCSANHWSTTLNFGSFLEGPVTIQADHSDASGNPAILAIRHGYKDTVAATVTIASPLSGFYVNQANQFSYPTYGSCSETDQPINVTNGVDNQMVNCDAGFWSASLDFSGVIEGSVSIQVSHLDLAGNSPGTDQVNGTLDRTPPSVSISTPANLVVNIASGEQIQTSGMCSENSRQVSVSNGSDSKTPVCTANQWTATLDFSGLNEGPIYIHADLVDEAGNPAVQASLQGLKDVHAPVITINGDNPIQLNLCATYEDLGASAYDNLDGSVSVQTDNPVDELVAANYRVTYSAEDAAGNPAEEVRDVGVLGLDLDGDTYLRGLRTRANVEAIASAPAAHYALCSDIDFNANEDFVPIGPSFQGKFHGQGFKFTNITIHQSSDNEVGVFSDSSSGAVIRNLILDTVIVEGRNSVGSLVGINRGEIHQVRVQNAVISGNDMATAIGGLVGLSETDAEIHEASVVSSSISGEREIGGLVGRNRGEIHDSFSGASVTSTASSNSKVGGLVGKMDRVGRDDPIVFHSYSQGAVEGLDVVGGLIGENSYDDTVIASTWDEETSGIEGPSPDEDRFGIALTTVEMQTESTFDSLGWNLISIWFISIDSYPEHFWYQP
;
A
#
# COMPACT_ATOMS: atom_id res chain seq x y z
N MET A 1 56.60 26.78 -38.19
CA MET A 1 56.45 27.05 -39.64
C MET A 1 54.97 27.31 -39.91
N LYS A 2 54.65 28.42 -40.59
CA LYS A 2 53.48 28.74 -41.46
C LYS A 2 52.26 27.78 -41.54
N LEU A 3 51.01 28.22 -41.82
CA LEU A 3 50.23 29.48 -41.69
C LEU A 3 48.85 29.29 -42.41
N PHE A 4 47.78 29.99 -41.98
CA PHE A 4 46.46 30.14 -42.67
C PHE A 4 45.56 28.87 -42.79
N SER A 5 44.21 28.89 -42.97
CA SER A 5 43.22 29.99 -43.15
C SER A 5 41.72 29.61 -42.93
N ILE A 6 40.91 30.57 -42.43
CA ILE A 6 39.54 31.00 -42.88
C ILE A 6 38.25 30.12 -42.69
N HIS A 7 37.34 30.63 -41.83
CA HIS A 7 35.83 30.71 -41.90
C HIS A 7 34.94 29.42 -41.95
N THR A 8 33.65 29.38 -41.52
CA THR A 8 32.66 30.41 -41.04
C THR A 8 31.56 29.84 -40.10
N ASN A 9 30.93 30.72 -39.29
CA ASN A 9 29.54 30.69 -38.73
C ASN A 9 29.09 29.74 -37.58
N LEU A 10 28.88 30.39 -36.41
CA LEU A 10 27.72 30.34 -35.49
C LEU A 10 27.51 29.20 -34.45
N ARG A 11 27.71 29.59 -33.16
CA ARG A 11 27.12 29.08 -31.89
C ARG A 11 26.99 27.56 -31.66
N VAL A 12 27.74 27.02 -30.68
CA VAL A 12 27.28 26.11 -29.58
C VAL A 12 28.48 25.63 -28.71
N VAL A 13 28.27 25.46 -27.38
CA VAL A 13 29.00 24.60 -26.40
C VAL A 13 30.50 24.83 -26.02
N LEU A 14 30.70 25.05 -24.70
CA LEU A 14 31.75 24.61 -23.72
C LEU A 14 33.25 24.99 -23.73
N VAL A 15 33.74 25.03 -22.46
CA VAL A 15 35.05 24.60 -21.90
C VAL A 15 36.26 25.57 -21.87
N CYS A 16 36.99 25.45 -20.74
CA CYS A 16 38.29 26.02 -20.34
C CYS A 16 38.43 27.55 -20.23
N LEU A 17 38.39 28.02 -18.99
CA LEU A 17 38.73 29.39 -18.62
C LEU A 17 40.25 29.63 -18.64
N SER A 18 40.69 30.64 -19.37
CA SER A 18 41.97 31.32 -19.15
C SER A 18 41.85 32.78 -19.61
N ILE A 19 42.88 33.59 -19.37
CA ILE A 19 43.04 34.98 -19.86
C ILE A 19 41.96 36.02 -19.46
N GLY A 20 42.19 36.64 -18.30
CA GLY A 20 42.42 38.08 -18.11
C GLY A 20 41.79 39.17 -19.02
N PHE A 21 41.24 40.17 -18.30
CA PHE A 21 41.23 41.63 -18.58
C PHE A 21 40.35 42.26 -19.68
N GLY A 22 39.48 43.17 -19.23
CA GLY A 22 38.99 44.34 -19.99
C GLY A 22 37.56 44.23 -20.52
N LEU A 23 36.78 45.32 -20.69
CA LEU A 23 37.07 46.75 -20.46
C LEU A 23 35.77 47.54 -20.15
N SER A 24 35.77 48.28 -19.04
CA SER A 24 35.63 49.75 -18.95
C SER A 24 34.41 50.49 -19.53
N ALA A 25 33.61 51.08 -18.63
CA ALA A 25 33.20 52.50 -18.63
C ALA A 25 32.89 52.93 -17.18
N CYS A 26 33.64 53.82 -16.53
CA CYS A 26 33.67 55.30 -16.65
C CYS A 26 32.62 55.98 -15.73
N GLY A 27 32.97 56.91 -14.82
CA GLY A 27 34.32 57.42 -14.47
C GLY A 27 34.28 58.67 -13.57
N SER A 28 35.42 59.38 -13.49
CA SER A 28 35.71 60.60 -12.70
C SER A 28 35.74 60.46 -11.16
N GLY A 29 36.68 61.07 -10.42
CA GLY A 29 37.93 61.76 -10.85
C GLY A 29 38.59 62.60 -9.73
N THR A 30 39.88 62.99 -9.93
CA THR A 30 40.66 64.05 -9.20
C THR A 30 40.94 63.86 -7.68
N GLN A 31 42.04 64.34 -7.08
CA GLN A 31 43.46 64.59 -7.47
C GLN A 31 44.32 64.87 -6.20
N TYR A 32 45.62 65.23 -6.33
CA TYR A 32 46.61 65.70 -5.30
C TYR A 32 47.28 64.62 -4.39
N SER A 33 48.52 64.76 -3.86
CA SER A 33 49.86 65.17 -4.41
C SER A 33 50.97 65.22 -3.30
N ASP A 34 52.20 64.72 -3.60
CA ASP A 34 53.55 65.13 -3.09
C ASP A 34 53.89 65.11 -1.55
N ALA A 35 55.14 64.99 -1.01
CA ALA A 35 56.48 64.50 -1.45
C ALA A 35 57.54 64.40 -0.28
N ASP A 36 58.66 63.67 -0.51
CA ASP A 36 60.10 63.83 -0.05
C ASP A 36 60.70 63.72 1.42
N ALA A 37 61.74 62.84 1.56
CA ALA A 37 63.17 63.07 1.99
C ALA A 37 63.83 62.94 3.44
N GLN A 38 64.93 62.13 3.50
CA GLN A 38 66.31 62.30 4.14
C GLN A 38 66.71 62.02 5.65
N PHE A 39 68.04 61.83 5.91
CA PHE A 39 68.71 61.34 7.18
C PHE A 39 70.28 61.58 7.24
N PHE A 40 70.97 61.75 8.40
CA PHE A 40 72.49 61.85 8.54
C PHE A 40 73.13 61.62 9.96
N ALA A 41 74.33 60.97 10.11
CA ALA A 41 75.16 60.82 11.37
C ALA A 41 76.64 60.25 11.20
N SER A 42 77.58 60.38 12.19
CA SER A 42 78.97 59.75 12.24
C SER A 42 79.79 59.92 13.58
N GLU A 43 80.91 59.17 13.84
CA GLU A 43 81.92 59.37 14.96
C GLU A 43 83.31 58.58 14.83
N ASN A 44 84.16 58.44 15.89
CA ASN A 44 85.61 58.06 15.92
C ASN A 44 86.02 56.87 16.86
N PRO A 45 87.15 56.13 16.64
CA PRO A 45 87.41 54.84 17.32
C PRO A 45 88.55 54.71 18.36
N PHE A 46 89.37 55.74 18.65
CA PHE A 46 90.71 55.54 19.28
C PHE A 46 90.82 55.72 20.82
N ALA A 47 91.03 54.64 21.59
CA ALA A 47 91.53 54.62 22.98
C ALA A 47 91.89 53.18 23.47
N PRO A 48 92.60 52.99 24.61
CA PRO A 48 92.45 51.78 25.42
C PRO A 48 91.13 51.83 26.21
N ILE A 49 90.46 50.70 26.35
CA ILE A 49 89.09 50.61 26.85
C ILE A 49 89.01 49.46 27.87
N ILE A 50 88.70 49.76 29.14
CA ILE A 50 88.11 48.74 30.03
C ILE A 50 86.74 48.44 29.46
N ASN A 51 86.53 47.16 29.16
CA ASN A 51 85.22 46.63 28.87
C ASN A 51 84.87 45.81 30.11
N LEU A 52 84.22 46.42 31.10
CA LEU A 52 83.60 45.62 32.15
C LEU A 52 82.70 44.59 31.46
N GLN A 53 82.80 43.32 31.87
CA GLN A 53 81.90 42.31 31.35
C GLN A 53 80.63 42.37 32.20
N GLY A 54 79.46 42.24 31.56
CA GLY A 54 78.19 42.62 32.17
C GLY A 54 78.06 44.14 32.42
N GLY A 55 76.83 44.56 32.73
CA GLY A 55 76.46 45.98 32.83
C GLY A 55 77.18 46.79 33.91
N ASN A 56 77.05 48.11 33.79
CA ASN A 56 77.44 49.07 34.81
C ASN A 56 76.51 50.32 34.75
N PRO A 57 75.65 50.57 35.76
CA PRO A 57 75.40 49.76 36.95
C PRO A 57 74.91 48.34 36.59
N TYR A 58 74.98 47.43 37.56
CA TYR A 58 74.53 46.05 37.41
C TYR A 58 73.31 45.80 38.29
N PHE A 59 72.43 44.91 37.85
CA PHE A 59 71.16 44.63 38.51
C PHE A 59 71.14 43.17 38.94
N HIS A 60 70.60 42.91 40.13
CA HIS A 60 70.54 41.59 40.76
C HIS A 60 69.15 41.33 41.34
N GLU A 61 68.74 40.07 41.33
CA GLU A 61 67.38 39.66 41.71
C GLU A 61 67.28 39.31 43.20
N VAL A 62 66.27 39.85 43.89
CA VAL A 62 66.09 39.67 45.33
C VAL A 62 65.85 38.20 45.71
N LYS A 63 66.25 37.84 46.93
CA LYS A 63 66.26 36.47 47.50
C LYS A 63 67.05 35.43 46.68
N THR A 64 67.65 35.80 45.54
CA THR A 64 68.70 35.03 44.84
C THR A 64 70.10 35.50 45.27
N ALA A 65 71.15 34.73 44.96
CA ALA A 65 72.52 35.02 45.39
C ALA A 65 73.32 35.84 44.36
N PHE A 66 73.89 36.97 44.79
CA PHE A 66 74.66 37.87 43.90
C PHE A 66 76.09 37.36 43.62
N ILE A 67 76.49 37.40 42.34
CA ILE A 67 77.82 37.04 41.84
C ILE A 67 78.30 38.13 40.84
N ASP A 68 79.60 38.47 40.89
CA ASP A 68 80.19 39.51 40.04
C ASP A 68 80.48 39.01 38.61
N PRO A 69 80.00 39.69 37.55
CA PRO A 69 80.30 39.37 36.15
C PRO A 69 81.77 39.44 35.72
N GLY A 70 82.64 40.12 36.46
CA GLY A 70 84.02 40.35 36.05
C GLY A 70 84.20 41.43 34.97
N TYR A 71 85.31 41.36 34.24
CA TYR A 71 85.88 42.50 33.52
C TYR A 71 86.97 42.13 32.51
N SER A 72 87.12 42.95 31.47
CA SER A 72 88.20 42.89 30.49
C SER A 72 88.74 44.28 30.12
N ALA A 73 89.87 44.34 29.40
CA ALA A 73 90.44 45.59 28.90
C ALA A 73 91.27 45.35 27.63
N ARG A 74 91.23 46.27 26.65
CA ARG A 74 92.03 46.17 25.41
C ARG A 74 92.39 47.51 24.78
N SER A 75 93.28 47.51 23.79
CA SER A 75 93.54 48.66 22.91
C SER A 75 93.86 48.22 21.47
N LEU A 76 93.94 49.18 20.54
CA LEU A 76 94.43 48.97 19.16
C LEU A 76 95.94 48.67 19.08
N SER A 77 96.70 48.82 20.17
CA SER A 77 98.15 48.59 20.27
C SER A 77 98.58 47.41 21.15
N ASP A 78 97.66 46.81 21.91
CA ASP A 78 98.01 45.90 23.02
C ASP A 78 97.39 44.51 22.95
N GLY A 79 96.24 44.36 22.30
CA GLY A 79 95.40 43.19 22.55
C GLY A 79 94.82 43.26 23.98
N ASP A 80 94.89 42.16 24.73
CA ASP A 80 94.10 41.91 25.95
C ASP A 80 94.89 42.14 27.26
N LEU A 81 94.22 42.72 28.26
CA LEU A 81 94.76 43.09 29.59
C LEU A 81 93.92 42.56 30.78
N SER A 82 92.93 41.70 30.54
CA SER A 82 91.78 41.45 31.44
C SER A 82 92.08 41.00 32.87
N SER A 83 93.04 40.09 33.07
CA SER A 83 93.22 39.36 34.34
C SER A 83 93.85 40.16 35.50
N LYS A 84 93.91 41.49 35.39
CA LYS A 84 94.67 42.37 36.31
C LYS A 84 93.82 43.33 37.16
N VAL A 85 92.50 43.37 36.97
CA VAL A 85 91.59 44.24 37.73
C VAL A 85 91.24 43.61 39.10
N LEU A 86 90.84 44.43 40.08
CA LEU A 86 90.57 44.05 41.48
C LEU A 86 89.20 44.57 41.95
N VAL A 87 88.61 43.94 42.99
CA VAL A 87 87.20 44.07 43.40
C VAL A 87 87.01 44.30 44.91
N GLN A 88 85.96 45.04 45.29
CA GLN A 88 85.32 45.03 46.62
C GLN A 88 83.80 45.22 46.46
N SER A 89 82.95 44.66 47.34
CA SER A 89 81.47 44.64 47.23
C SER A 89 80.76 44.88 48.57
N SER A 90 79.49 45.33 48.54
CA SER A 90 78.68 45.73 49.71
C SER A 90 77.20 45.28 49.69
N VAL A 91 76.83 44.34 48.82
CA VAL A 91 75.44 43.97 48.49
C VAL A 91 74.76 43.05 49.53
N ASN A 92 73.52 43.35 49.94
CA ASN A 92 72.61 42.42 50.64
C ASN A 92 71.46 42.05 49.68
N SER A 93 71.27 40.76 49.36
CA SER A 93 70.33 40.35 48.32
C SER A 93 68.94 39.89 48.80
N ASN A 94 68.64 39.84 50.09
CA ASN A 94 67.31 39.43 50.59
C ASN A 94 66.29 40.57 50.74
N GLU A 95 66.74 41.82 50.59
CA GLU A 95 65.93 43.04 50.72
C GLU A 95 66.24 43.97 49.53
N LEU A 96 65.26 44.79 49.12
CA LEU A 96 65.33 45.65 47.93
C LEU A 96 66.15 46.92 48.18
N GLY A 97 67.09 47.30 47.29
CA GLY A 97 67.90 48.52 47.44
C GLY A 97 69.16 48.65 46.55
N GLU A 98 69.86 49.79 46.63
CA GLU A 98 71.12 50.06 45.92
C GLU A 98 72.37 49.93 46.81
N PHE A 99 73.46 49.38 46.26
CA PHE A 99 74.75 49.10 46.93
C PHE A 99 75.94 49.36 45.98
N ASP A 100 77.20 49.43 46.45
CA ASP A 100 78.39 49.77 45.61
C ASP A 100 79.47 48.67 45.52
N VAL A 101 80.13 48.55 44.36
CA VAL A 101 81.15 47.52 43.99
C VAL A 101 82.22 48.09 43.02
N SER A 102 83.51 48.22 43.38
CA SER A 102 84.46 49.08 42.61
C SER A 102 85.70 48.40 41.97
N TYR A 103 86.08 48.82 40.75
CA TYR A 103 87.21 48.29 39.94
C TYR A 103 88.15 49.37 39.34
N PHE A 104 89.43 49.01 39.12
CA PHE A 104 90.51 49.92 38.67
C PHE A 104 91.62 49.17 37.88
N VAL A 105 92.05 49.62 36.68
CA VAL A 105 93.19 49.01 35.94
C VAL A 105 93.97 49.99 35.03
N LEU A 106 95.22 49.65 34.68
CA LEU A 106 96.16 50.44 33.89
C LEU A 106 96.60 49.72 32.59
N SER A 107 96.76 50.45 31.48
CA SER A 107 97.45 49.96 30.26
C SER A 107 98.97 49.93 30.43
N LYS A 108 99.75 49.42 29.45
CA LYS A 108 101.23 49.45 29.51
C LYS A 108 101.80 50.87 29.39
N GLU A 109 101.09 51.77 28.72
CA GLU A 109 101.33 53.22 28.68
C GLU A 109 100.97 53.92 30.00
N GLY A 110 100.36 53.21 30.94
CA GLY A 110 99.86 53.76 32.19
C GLY A 110 98.54 54.52 32.05
N LEU A 111 97.83 54.40 30.93
CA LEU A 111 96.50 54.99 30.78
C LEU A 111 95.53 54.23 31.69
N LEU A 112 95.10 54.90 32.76
CA LEU A 112 94.12 54.40 33.71
C LEU A 112 92.74 54.34 33.05
N ALA A 113 92.11 53.18 33.17
CA ALA A 113 90.66 53.10 33.16
C ALA A 113 90.20 52.71 34.57
N GLN A 114 89.32 53.52 35.15
CA GLN A 114 88.58 53.19 36.35
C GLN A 114 87.16 52.85 35.95
N ALA A 115 86.57 51.85 36.60
CA ALA A 115 85.14 51.62 36.51
C ALA A 115 84.62 51.24 37.90
N ARG A 116 83.83 52.12 38.53
CA ARG A 116 83.00 51.69 39.66
C ARG A 116 81.71 51.12 39.12
N ARG A 117 81.22 50.05 39.73
CA ARG A 117 79.88 49.52 39.55
C ARG A 117 79.04 49.85 40.78
N LYS A 118 77.81 50.26 40.54
CA LYS A 118 76.75 50.19 41.55
C LYS A 118 75.97 48.92 41.27
N VAL A 119 75.57 48.19 42.31
CA VAL A 119 74.74 46.99 42.20
C VAL A 119 73.41 47.27 42.86
N VAL A 120 72.32 47.07 42.11
CA VAL A 120 70.96 47.29 42.58
C VAL A 120 70.26 45.96 42.73
N VAL A 121 69.82 45.63 43.95
CA VAL A 121 68.98 44.48 44.24
C VAL A 121 67.52 44.91 44.14
N ARG A 122 66.74 44.18 43.36
CA ARG A 122 65.31 44.44 43.13
C ARG A 122 64.56 43.13 42.89
N ASP A 123 63.24 43.15 42.94
CA ASP A 123 62.40 42.13 42.30
C ASP A 123 62.18 42.54 40.85
N SER A 124 62.23 41.57 39.95
CA SER A 124 61.81 41.70 38.55
C SER A 124 61.25 40.40 37.94
N THR A 125 60.99 39.40 38.80
CA THR A 125 60.29 38.15 38.46
C THR A 125 58.77 38.39 38.58
N PRO A 126 57.98 38.21 37.51
CA PRO A 126 56.53 38.47 37.57
C PRO A 126 55.71 37.35 38.24
N PRO A 127 54.52 37.68 38.78
CA PRO A 127 53.60 36.69 39.36
C PRO A 127 53.01 35.75 38.30
N SER A 128 52.68 34.54 38.73
CA SER A 128 52.11 33.47 37.89
C SER A 128 50.58 33.40 37.97
N LEU A 129 49.91 33.08 36.85
CA LEU A 129 48.45 33.00 36.71
C LEU A 129 48.02 31.84 35.80
N SER A 130 47.03 31.05 36.23
CA SER A 130 46.43 29.96 35.47
C SER A 130 44.91 29.92 35.63
N LEU A 131 44.17 29.62 34.55
CA LEU A 131 42.74 29.37 34.61
C LEU A 131 42.45 27.92 35.06
N ASN A 132 41.32 27.72 35.73
CA ASN A 132 40.75 26.39 35.98
C ASN A 132 39.75 26.06 34.86
N GLY A 133 39.81 24.85 34.32
CA GLY A 133 38.98 24.44 33.19
C GLY A 133 39.42 25.01 31.84
N ALA A 134 38.67 24.70 30.77
CA ALA A 134 39.01 25.05 29.39
C ALA A 134 39.02 26.56 29.13
N SER A 135 39.71 27.00 28.07
CA SER A 135 39.70 28.39 27.58
C SER A 135 38.57 28.69 26.58
N GLU A 136 37.79 27.70 26.15
CA GLU A 136 36.64 27.88 25.25
C GLU A 136 35.48 26.99 25.70
N GLN A 137 34.24 27.47 25.53
CA GLN A 137 33.00 26.75 25.90
C GLN A 137 31.85 27.10 24.95
N THR A 138 30.96 26.14 24.72
CA THR A 138 29.70 26.33 23.98
C THR A 138 28.51 26.30 24.95
N LEU A 139 27.43 27.02 24.63
CA LEU A 139 26.25 27.21 25.45
C LEU A 139 25.00 27.26 24.57
N GLU A 140 24.04 26.36 24.76
CA GLU A 140 22.74 26.48 24.09
C GLU A 140 21.98 27.73 24.57
N ARG A 141 21.25 28.37 23.65
CA ARG A 141 20.47 29.58 23.91
C ARG A 141 19.56 29.41 25.13
N THR A 142 19.46 30.48 25.92
CA THR A 142 18.73 30.57 27.20
C THR A 142 19.30 29.81 28.41
N ASN A 143 20.29 28.94 28.26
CA ASN A 143 20.96 28.34 29.42
C ASN A 143 21.86 29.35 30.17
N ASP A 144 21.98 29.19 31.49
CA ASP A 144 22.83 30.04 32.34
C ASP A 144 24.32 29.68 32.22
N TYR A 145 25.19 30.68 32.09
CA TYR A 145 26.64 30.48 32.05
C TYR A 145 27.26 30.33 33.45
N ILE A 146 28.15 29.34 33.62
CA ILE A 146 28.83 29.04 34.88
C ILE A 146 30.35 29.15 34.71
N GLU A 147 30.98 30.08 35.44
CA GLU A 147 32.42 30.34 35.42
C GLU A 147 33.22 29.34 36.28
N LEU A 148 34.35 28.86 35.76
CA LEU A 148 35.13 27.73 36.31
C LEU A 148 36.28 28.13 37.25
N GLY A 149 36.68 29.40 37.28
CA GLY A 149 37.67 29.97 38.20
C GLY A 149 39.12 29.98 37.71
N TYR A 150 40.04 30.36 38.60
CA TYR A 150 41.46 30.60 38.31
C TYR A 150 42.32 30.60 39.59
N LEU A 151 43.64 30.59 39.45
CA LEU A 151 44.63 30.55 40.54
C LEU A 151 45.87 31.41 40.18
N ALA A 152 46.44 32.12 41.17
CA ALA A 152 47.64 32.95 41.01
C ALA A 152 48.60 32.82 42.22
N ASN A 153 49.92 32.88 41.97
CA ASN A 153 50.97 32.76 43.00
C ASN A 153 52.24 33.56 42.63
N ASP A 154 53.03 33.99 43.62
CA ASP A 154 54.25 34.80 43.45
C ASP A 154 55.44 34.35 44.36
N ASN A 155 56.66 34.85 44.09
CA ASN A 155 57.89 34.56 44.83
C ASN A 155 58.07 35.40 46.13
N TYR A 156 57.45 36.57 46.23
CA TYR A 156 57.63 37.54 47.32
C TYR A 156 56.30 37.89 48.00
N ASP A 157 55.26 38.20 47.23
CA ASP A 157 53.95 38.64 47.71
C ASP A 157 52.99 37.47 47.99
N SER A 158 52.49 37.40 49.23
CA SER A 158 51.72 36.25 49.73
C SER A 158 50.19 36.39 49.60
N SER A 159 49.69 37.40 48.88
CA SER A 159 48.26 37.58 48.63
C SER A 159 48.06 38.46 47.39
N LEU A 160 47.41 37.92 46.36
CA LEU A 160 47.24 38.55 45.04
C LEU A 160 45.76 38.62 44.67
N ASN A 161 45.36 39.66 43.92
CA ASN A 161 44.00 39.81 43.41
C ASN A 161 44.01 39.84 41.87
N VAL A 162 43.30 38.90 41.25
CA VAL A 162 43.17 38.79 39.78
C VAL A 162 42.01 39.67 39.33
N SER A 163 42.20 40.45 38.25
CA SER A 163 41.13 41.20 37.58
C SER A 163 40.50 40.35 36.47
N VAL A 164 39.19 40.51 36.28
CA VAL A 164 38.41 39.84 35.23
C VAL A 164 37.52 40.86 34.52
N THR A 165 37.47 40.82 33.19
CA THR A 165 36.64 41.73 32.38
C THR A 165 35.93 41.02 31.23
N GLY A 166 34.64 41.32 31.05
CA GLY A 166 33.76 40.75 30.02
C GLY A 166 32.43 40.26 30.62
N SER A 167 31.48 39.86 29.76
CA SER A 167 30.18 39.29 30.15
C SER A 167 29.55 38.52 28.98
N VAL A 168 28.66 37.55 29.28
CA VAL A 168 27.93 36.72 28.31
C VAL A 168 26.43 37.04 28.38
N ASP A 169 25.73 37.05 27.24
CA ASP A 169 24.27 37.19 27.14
C ASP A 169 23.70 35.97 26.40
N SER A 170 23.22 34.98 27.15
CA SER A 170 22.74 33.71 26.58
C SER A 170 21.40 33.80 25.84
N SER A 171 20.76 34.99 25.79
CA SER A 171 19.57 35.21 24.95
C SER A 171 19.90 35.42 23.47
N LYS A 172 21.17 35.63 23.11
CA LYS A 172 21.60 35.94 21.73
C LYS A 172 22.75 35.06 21.27
N ILE A 173 22.48 34.34 20.19
CA ILE A 173 23.44 33.55 19.40
C ILE A 173 24.63 34.44 19.01
N GLY A 174 25.86 33.93 19.19
CA GLY A 174 27.11 34.67 18.96
C GLY A 174 28.23 34.38 19.96
N THR A 175 29.40 35.00 19.76
CA THR A 175 30.61 34.74 20.56
C THR A 175 30.94 35.89 21.52
N TYR A 176 31.29 35.53 22.76
CA TYR A 176 31.61 36.44 23.87
C TYR A 176 33.01 36.14 24.42
N ARG A 177 33.71 37.15 24.96
CA ARG A 177 35.13 37.06 25.39
C ARG A 177 35.35 37.62 26.80
N LEU A 178 36.04 36.86 27.64
CA LEU A 178 36.46 37.21 29.00
C LEU A 178 38.00 37.26 29.08
N GLU A 179 38.58 38.24 29.77
CA GLU A 179 40.03 38.39 29.96
C GLU A 179 40.43 38.55 31.43
N TYR A 180 41.58 37.98 31.81
CA TYR A 180 42.06 37.73 33.17
C TYR A 180 43.53 38.16 33.34
N GLN A 181 43.88 38.95 34.36
CA GLN A 181 45.29 39.34 34.64
C GLN A 181 45.57 39.60 36.13
N VAL A 182 46.84 39.54 36.55
CA VAL A 182 47.31 39.87 37.92
C VAL A 182 48.66 40.58 37.90
N SER A 183 48.94 41.38 38.94
CA SER A 183 50.22 42.08 39.15
C SER A 183 50.63 42.04 40.63
N ASP A 184 51.94 42.09 40.89
CA ASP A 184 52.53 42.14 42.24
C ASP A 184 52.61 43.58 42.79
N SER A 185 53.10 43.75 44.03
CA SER A 185 53.28 45.08 44.65
C SER A 185 54.55 45.82 44.20
N SER A 186 55.49 45.13 43.55
CA SER A 186 56.68 45.73 42.90
C SER A 186 56.37 46.33 41.52
N GLY A 187 55.22 45.98 40.94
CA GLY A 187 54.73 46.44 39.63
C GLY A 187 54.99 45.47 38.48
N ASN A 188 55.46 44.24 38.73
CA ASN A 188 55.54 43.23 37.67
C ASN A 188 54.15 42.59 37.46
N SER A 189 53.85 42.20 36.23
CA SER A 189 52.52 41.68 35.84
C SER A 189 52.62 40.32 35.17
N SER A 190 51.65 39.45 35.41
CA SER A 190 51.50 38.22 34.64
C SER A 190 51.10 38.54 33.20
N ASP A 191 51.40 37.64 32.27
CA ASP A 191 50.71 37.62 30.99
C ASP A 191 49.20 37.43 31.22
N PRO A 192 48.33 38.09 30.44
CA PRO A 192 46.89 37.91 30.53
C PRO A 192 46.47 36.53 29.97
N LYS A 193 45.31 36.04 30.42
CA LYS A 193 44.63 34.83 29.92
C LYS A 193 43.20 35.15 29.52
N THR A 194 42.60 34.36 28.64
CA THR A 194 41.26 34.60 28.12
C THR A 194 40.40 33.36 28.09
N ARG A 195 39.08 33.55 28.15
CA ARG A 195 38.06 32.55 27.83
C ARG A 195 37.10 33.07 26.75
N LEU A 196 36.73 32.22 25.80
CA LEU A 196 35.65 32.46 24.83
C LEU A 196 34.42 31.62 25.17
N VAL A 197 33.23 32.16 24.87
CA VAL A 197 31.95 31.46 25.02
C VAL A 197 31.10 31.66 23.75
N TYR A 198 30.64 30.58 23.15
CA TYR A 198 29.80 30.58 21.94
C TYR A 198 28.36 30.23 22.33
N VAL A 199 27.39 31.06 21.92
CA VAL A 199 25.95 30.80 22.10
C VAL A 199 25.35 30.37 20.77
N VAL A 200 24.62 29.25 20.74
CA VAL A 200 24.00 28.64 19.55
C VAL A 200 22.57 28.18 19.85
N ASP A 201 21.85 27.71 18.83
CA ASP A 201 20.49 27.19 18.92
C ASP A 201 20.37 26.00 17.95
N THR A 202 19.87 24.87 18.44
CA THR A 202 19.99 23.55 17.76
C THR A 202 18.73 22.69 17.89
N VAL A 203 17.60 23.28 18.29
CA VAL A 203 16.36 22.55 18.67
C VAL A 203 15.28 22.71 17.59
N PRO A 204 14.82 21.63 16.94
CA PRO A 204 13.76 21.68 15.92
C PRO A 204 12.36 22.02 16.47
N PRO A 205 11.41 22.43 15.58
CA PRO A 205 10.02 22.68 15.92
C PRO A 205 9.24 21.38 16.23
N VAL A 206 8.00 21.50 16.72
CA VAL A 206 7.16 20.35 17.10
C VAL A 206 5.85 20.33 16.31
N ILE A 207 5.67 19.29 15.50
CA ILE A 207 4.47 18.99 14.70
C ILE A 207 3.86 17.65 15.12
N SER A 208 2.55 17.47 14.95
CA SER A 208 1.88 16.17 15.07
C SER A 208 0.72 16.01 14.07
N ILE A 209 0.37 14.78 13.73
CA ILE A 209 -0.92 14.42 13.11
C ILE A 209 -1.84 13.91 14.23
N THR A 210 -3.05 14.46 14.31
CA THR A 210 -4.08 14.10 15.31
C THR A 210 -5.26 13.33 14.71
N GLN A 211 -5.52 13.48 13.40
CA GLN A 211 -6.43 12.64 12.62
C GLN A 211 -5.87 12.44 11.20
N PRO A 212 -6.09 11.29 10.55
CA PRO A 212 -6.62 10.06 11.16
C PRO A 212 -5.64 9.48 12.19
N ALA A 213 -6.09 8.52 12.99
CA ALA A 213 -5.20 7.77 13.87
C ALA A 213 -4.36 6.74 13.05
N PRO A 214 -3.24 6.22 13.60
CA PRO A 214 -2.55 5.09 13.01
C PRO A 214 -3.46 3.87 12.79
N GLU A 215 -3.14 3.07 11.78
CA GLU A 215 -3.90 1.89 11.33
C GLU A 215 -5.30 2.25 10.81
N PHE A 216 -5.45 3.40 10.11
CA PHE A 216 -6.74 3.81 9.56
C PHE A 216 -7.18 2.92 8.38
N ILE A 217 -8.41 2.41 8.44
CA ILE A 217 -8.98 1.55 7.40
C ILE A 217 -9.77 2.38 6.38
N VAL A 218 -9.47 2.15 5.11
CA VAL A 218 -10.18 2.68 3.95
C VAL A 218 -11.06 1.58 3.37
N ASN A 219 -12.36 1.82 3.25
CA ASN A 219 -13.32 0.85 2.73
C ASN A 219 -14.33 1.45 1.74
N SER A 220 -15.35 0.67 1.39
CA SER A 220 -16.28 0.91 0.27
C SER A 220 -17.06 2.21 0.42
N PHE A 221 -17.21 2.67 1.66
CA PHE A 221 -17.97 3.86 2.02
C PHE A 221 -17.11 5.13 2.15
N ASN A 222 -15.82 5.03 2.52
CA ASN A 222 -15.01 6.21 2.90
C ASN A 222 -13.88 6.59 1.91
N GLN A 223 -13.50 5.73 0.95
CA GLN A 223 -12.31 5.88 0.11
C GLN A 223 -12.15 7.19 -0.71
N SER A 224 -13.20 8.01 -0.84
CA SER A 224 -13.16 9.24 -1.64
C SER A 224 -12.72 10.49 -0.86
N ALA A 225 -12.72 10.45 0.47
CA ALA A 225 -12.18 11.52 1.32
C ALA A 225 -11.94 11.02 2.76
N ILE A 226 -10.67 10.97 3.18
CA ILE A 226 -10.29 10.82 4.59
C ILE A 226 -9.95 12.22 5.13
N ALA A 227 -10.48 12.57 6.31
CA ALA A 227 -10.19 13.84 6.96
C ALA A 227 -8.87 13.77 7.74
N THR A 228 -8.07 14.83 7.67
CA THR A 228 -6.71 14.88 8.23
C THR A 228 -6.52 16.18 9.03
N SER A 229 -5.96 16.11 10.23
CA SER A 229 -5.68 17.29 11.08
C SER A 229 -4.48 17.05 11.99
N GLY A 230 -3.94 18.12 12.56
CA GLY A 230 -2.79 18.03 13.46
C GLY A 230 -2.48 19.30 14.23
N THR A 231 -1.35 19.29 14.94
CA THR A 231 -0.83 20.44 15.70
C THR A 231 0.52 20.88 15.16
N CYS A 232 0.89 22.14 15.39
CA CYS A 232 2.13 22.77 14.96
C CYS A 232 2.62 23.80 16.00
N SER A 233 3.93 23.96 16.19
CA SER A 233 4.50 24.87 17.19
C SER A 233 4.75 26.27 16.62
N GLU A 234 5.27 26.35 15.39
CA GLU A 234 5.62 27.62 14.77
C GLU A 234 4.37 28.25 14.14
N GLN A 235 3.89 29.32 14.78
CA GLN A 235 2.79 30.13 14.28
C GLN A 235 3.21 30.86 13.00
N ASP A 236 2.28 31.08 12.07
CA ASP A 236 2.51 31.78 10.80
C ASP A 236 3.55 31.09 9.86
N GLN A 237 3.85 29.79 10.06
CA GLN A 237 4.65 28.95 9.14
C GLN A 237 3.81 27.78 8.59
N ASP A 238 3.83 27.59 7.27
CA ASP A 238 2.96 26.62 6.59
C ASP A 238 3.30 25.16 6.89
N VAL A 239 2.28 24.30 6.93
CA VAL A 239 2.38 22.85 7.04
C VAL A 239 2.08 22.21 5.68
N THR A 240 2.95 21.32 5.22
CA THR A 240 2.72 20.52 3.99
C THR A 240 2.21 19.15 4.36
N VAL A 241 1.15 18.66 3.70
CA VAL A 241 0.44 17.41 4.02
C VAL A 241 0.15 16.61 2.74
N THR A 242 0.51 15.32 2.70
CA THR A 242 0.46 14.48 1.48
C THR A 242 -0.01 13.05 1.73
N ASN A 243 -0.51 12.39 0.67
CA ASN A 243 -0.42 10.94 0.47
C ASN A 243 0.24 10.67 -0.91
N THR A 244 0.30 9.40 -1.34
CA THR A 244 0.94 8.96 -2.60
C THR A 244 0.46 9.67 -3.87
N LEU A 245 -0.78 10.19 -3.91
CA LEU A 245 -1.40 10.78 -5.12
C LEU A 245 -2.01 12.18 -4.91
N ASP A 246 -2.08 12.67 -3.67
CA ASP A 246 -2.77 13.91 -3.32
C ASP A 246 -1.95 14.74 -2.31
N SER A 247 -1.77 16.04 -2.59
CA SER A 247 -0.90 16.95 -1.84
C SER A 247 -1.59 18.28 -1.54
N LYS A 248 -1.37 18.83 -0.33
CA LYS A 248 -1.96 20.07 0.19
C LYS A 248 -0.93 20.83 1.02
N GLN A 249 -0.96 22.16 0.97
CA GLN A 249 -0.35 23.02 1.99
C GLN A 249 -1.47 23.73 2.76
N VAL A 250 -1.25 23.93 4.06
CA VAL A 250 -2.20 24.55 5.00
C VAL A 250 -1.46 25.38 6.05
N ASP A 251 -1.95 26.60 6.28
CA ASP A 251 -1.41 27.57 7.24
C ASP A 251 -1.45 26.99 8.69
N CYS A 252 -0.38 27.15 9.49
CA CYS A 252 -0.43 26.89 10.92
C CYS A 252 -1.07 28.07 11.68
N VAL A 253 -2.26 27.87 12.26
CA VAL A 253 -3.02 28.95 12.91
C VAL A 253 -3.49 28.53 14.30
N ASP A 254 -3.22 29.35 15.31
CA ASP A 254 -3.47 29.09 16.74
C ASP A 254 -2.85 27.76 17.26
N GLY A 255 -1.94 27.15 16.49
CA GLY A 255 -1.25 25.87 16.79
C GLY A 255 -1.88 24.61 16.19
N GLU A 256 -2.88 24.74 15.31
CA GLU A 256 -3.58 23.62 14.66
C GLU A 256 -3.60 23.76 13.12
N TRP A 257 -3.79 22.64 12.42
CA TRP A 257 -3.98 22.57 10.96
C TRP A 257 -4.98 21.47 10.57
N SER A 258 -5.66 21.60 9.41
CA SER A 258 -6.59 20.56 8.91
C SER A 258 -6.85 20.59 7.40
N THR A 259 -7.14 19.42 6.82
CA THR A 259 -7.40 19.17 5.39
C THR A 259 -8.16 17.85 5.18
N SER A 260 -8.27 17.37 3.94
CA SER A 260 -8.73 16.02 3.61
C SER A 260 -8.02 15.50 2.35
N LEU A 261 -7.70 14.21 2.33
CA LEU A 261 -6.98 13.52 1.24
C LEU A 261 -7.84 12.43 0.60
N ASN A 262 -7.68 12.22 -0.71
CA ASN A 262 -8.43 11.22 -1.48
C ASN A 262 -7.62 9.92 -1.65
N PHE A 263 -8.27 8.77 -1.50
CA PHE A 263 -7.69 7.42 -1.63
C PHE A 263 -8.44 6.57 -2.68
N THR A 264 -9.26 7.21 -3.52
CA THR A 264 -9.88 6.62 -4.73
C THR A 264 -8.94 6.85 -5.90
N GLY A 265 -8.60 5.80 -6.65
CA GLY A 265 -7.40 5.83 -7.50
C GLY A 265 -6.17 5.20 -6.81
N LEU A 266 -6.37 4.66 -5.61
CA LEU A 266 -5.57 3.59 -5.02
C LEU A 266 -6.45 2.33 -5.01
N ALA A 267 -5.88 1.15 -5.23
CA ALA A 267 -6.52 -0.14 -4.90
C ALA A 267 -6.31 -0.46 -3.40
N ASP A 268 -6.51 -1.71 -3.06
CA ASP A 268 -6.53 -2.21 -1.70
C ASP A 268 -5.11 -2.46 -1.20
N GLY A 269 -4.41 -1.43 -0.74
CA GLY A 269 -3.05 -1.53 -0.19
C GLY A 269 -2.85 -0.70 1.08
N PRO A 270 -1.66 -0.71 1.71
CA PRO A 270 -1.40 0.17 2.82
C PRO A 270 -1.27 1.58 2.25
N VAL A 271 -1.49 2.56 3.09
CA VAL A 271 -1.58 3.95 2.65
C VAL A 271 -1.02 4.85 3.74
N SER A 272 -0.16 5.79 3.36
CA SER A 272 0.51 6.70 4.28
C SER A 272 -0.01 8.13 4.10
N ILE A 273 0.06 8.91 5.18
CA ILE A 273 -0.12 10.36 5.20
C ILE A 273 1.09 10.96 5.90
N ILE A 274 1.71 11.98 5.31
CA ILE A 274 2.89 12.66 5.84
C ILE A 274 2.56 14.13 6.10
N ALA A 275 3.11 14.74 7.16
CA ALA A 275 3.01 16.17 7.45
C ALA A 275 4.36 16.77 7.94
N GLN A 276 4.72 17.96 7.45
CA GLN A 276 6.04 18.61 7.64
C GLN A 276 5.92 20.10 8.02
N GLN A 277 6.81 20.61 8.89
CA GLN A 277 6.99 22.05 9.22
C GLN A 277 8.47 22.42 9.49
N LEU A 278 8.85 23.68 9.22
CA LEU A 278 10.17 24.28 9.44
C LEU A 278 10.12 25.46 10.44
N ASP A 279 11.23 25.77 11.11
CA ASP A 279 11.40 26.97 11.94
C ASP A 279 12.19 28.12 11.26
N GLU A 280 12.32 29.29 11.93
CA GLU A 280 13.09 30.44 11.41
C GLU A 280 14.60 30.19 11.26
N ALA A 281 15.15 29.14 11.90
CA ALA A 281 16.54 28.72 11.75
C ALA A 281 16.73 27.69 10.62
N ASN A 282 15.63 27.20 10.03
CA ASN A 282 15.54 26.12 9.03
C ASN A 282 15.74 24.71 9.61
N ASN A 283 15.47 24.49 10.90
CA ASN A 283 15.33 23.14 11.44
C ASN A 283 13.99 22.54 10.99
N LEU A 284 14.02 21.33 10.42
CA LEU A 284 12.85 20.60 9.93
C LEU A 284 12.26 19.70 11.02
N SER A 285 10.96 19.45 10.96
CA SER A 285 10.35 18.26 11.57
C SER A 285 9.22 17.70 10.72
N GLU A 286 9.13 16.37 10.73
CA GLU A 286 8.21 15.56 9.95
C GLU A 286 7.52 14.52 10.85
N VAL A 287 6.28 14.19 10.52
CA VAL A 287 5.50 13.10 11.13
C VAL A 287 4.68 12.39 10.05
N SER A 288 4.46 11.09 10.19
CA SER A 288 3.64 10.29 9.28
C SER A 288 2.67 9.38 10.02
N VAL A 289 1.63 8.91 9.32
CA VAL A 289 0.62 7.98 9.82
C VAL A 289 0.16 7.03 8.71
N ASN A 290 0.09 5.73 9.03
CA ASN A 290 -0.18 4.66 8.07
C ASN A 290 -1.57 4.03 8.28
N GLY A 291 -2.11 3.40 7.25
CA GLY A 291 -3.42 2.73 7.19
C GLY A 291 -3.46 1.63 6.12
N THR A 292 -4.64 1.04 5.86
CA THR A 292 -4.87 -0.07 4.90
C THR A 292 -6.21 0.05 4.18
N LYS A 293 -6.43 -0.70 3.07
CA LYS A 293 -7.64 -0.59 2.23
C LYS A 293 -8.20 -1.94 1.75
N ASP A 294 -9.55 -2.08 1.69
CA ASP A 294 -10.34 -3.33 1.47
C ASP A 294 -11.85 -3.03 1.20
N ILE A 295 -12.60 -3.78 0.36
CA ILE A 295 -13.95 -3.40 -0.14
C ILE A 295 -15.15 -4.43 -0.29
N ASN A 296 -15.35 -5.52 0.50
CA ASN A 296 -16.08 -6.79 0.06
C ASN A 296 -17.53 -7.19 0.63
N THR A 297 -18.12 -8.45 0.52
CA THR A 297 -19.48 -8.93 1.04
C THR A 297 -19.70 -10.46 1.40
N PRO A 298 -20.79 -10.93 2.14
CA PRO A 298 -21.12 -12.31 2.67
C PRO A 298 -22.54 -12.95 2.46
N THR A 299 -22.85 -14.19 2.98
CA THR A 299 -24.19 -14.91 2.83
C THR A 299 -24.65 -15.88 3.95
N VAL A 300 -25.93 -16.34 3.97
CA VAL A 300 -26.48 -17.38 4.89
C VAL A 300 -27.83 -17.99 4.42
N SER A 301 -28.22 -19.22 4.82
CA SER A 301 -29.56 -19.78 4.44
C SER A 301 -30.24 -20.80 5.36
N ILE A 302 -31.28 -21.45 4.81
CA ILE A 302 -32.59 -21.35 5.45
C ILE A 302 -33.57 -22.55 5.14
N MET A 303 -33.14 -23.80 5.38
CA MET A 303 -33.81 -25.08 5.00
C MET A 303 -35.19 -25.49 5.65
N ASN A 304 -35.28 -26.47 6.58
CA ASN A 304 -36.55 -26.95 7.22
C ASN A 304 -37.02 -26.00 8.33
N PRO A 305 -38.09 -25.23 8.15
CA PRO A 305 -38.32 -24.01 8.91
C PRO A 305 -37.08 -23.10 8.98
N ALA A 306 -36.30 -22.69 10.07
CA ALA A 306 -34.82 -22.04 10.13
C ALA A 306 -35.36 -20.55 9.53
N SER A 307 -36.33 -20.45 8.57
CA SER A 307 -37.28 -19.46 7.92
C SER A 307 -38.86 -19.68 7.82
N ASP A 308 -39.44 -20.89 7.65
CA ASP A 308 -40.74 -21.12 6.93
C ASP A 308 -42.14 -20.83 7.60
N GLY A 309 -43.24 -20.92 6.82
CA GLY A 309 -44.48 -21.77 6.98
C GLY A 309 -45.61 -21.68 8.05
N TYR A 310 -46.24 -22.86 8.18
CA TYR A 310 -47.01 -23.46 9.31
C TYR A 310 -48.40 -22.98 9.78
N PHE A 311 -49.11 -23.89 10.47
CA PHE A 311 -50.52 -23.75 10.88
C PHE A 311 -50.77 -23.94 12.37
N VAL A 312 -51.61 -23.03 12.87
CA VAL A 312 -51.91 -22.80 14.29
C VAL A 312 -53.28 -23.39 14.63
N ASN A 313 -53.50 -24.66 14.25
CA ASN A 313 -54.84 -25.18 14.11
C ASN A 313 -55.44 -25.81 15.39
N ALA A 314 -56.76 -25.83 15.48
CA ALA A 314 -57.53 -26.63 16.46
C ALA A 314 -57.05 -28.10 16.61
N GLY A 315 -56.38 -28.68 15.61
CA GLY A 315 -55.76 -30.00 15.69
C GLY A 315 -54.35 -30.07 16.31
N ASN A 316 -53.62 -28.97 16.45
CA ASN A 316 -52.23 -28.94 16.94
C ASN A 316 -51.88 -27.69 17.80
N GLN A 317 -51.90 -26.52 17.17
CA GLN A 317 -51.45 -25.17 17.52
C GLN A 317 -50.18 -24.92 18.38
N TYR A 318 -49.83 -25.75 19.38
CA TYR A 318 -48.90 -25.37 20.45
C TYR A 318 -47.39 -25.73 20.28
N ASN A 319 -46.94 -26.40 19.21
CA ASN A 319 -45.52 -26.82 19.04
C ASN A 319 -45.08 -26.94 17.56
N PHE A 320 -43.80 -26.67 17.24
CA PHE A 320 -43.23 -26.65 15.87
C PHE A 320 -41.69 -26.89 15.81
N GLU A 321 -41.07 -27.29 14.67
CA GLU A 321 -39.69 -27.90 14.58
C GLU A 321 -38.82 -27.45 13.37
N THR A 322 -37.47 -27.66 13.36
CA THR A 322 -36.57 -26.97 12.36
C THR A 322 -35.06 -27.45 12.15
N SER A 323 -34.47 -27.43 10.92
CA SER A 323 -32.98 -27.54 10.57
C SER A 323 -32.48 -27.07 9.12
N GLY A 324 -31.27 -26.46 8.89
CA GLY A 324 -30.70 -25.90 7.58
C GLY A 324 -29.36 -25.07 7.61
N SER A 325 -28.87 -24.18 6.67
CA SER A 325 -27.39 -23.79 6.43
C SER A 325 -26.66 -22.42 6.85
N CYS A 326 -25.29 -22.28 6.78
CA CYS A 326 -24.44 -21.07 7.21
C CYS A 326 -22.97 -20.94 6.65
N SER A 327 -22.38 -19.71 6.49
CA SER A 327 -21.14 -19.44 5.68
C SER A 327 -19.79 -19.09 6.34
N GLU A 328 -19.71 -18.97 7.66
CA GLU A 328 -18.48 -18.67 8.44
C GLU A 328 -18.24 -19.78 9.47
N ASN A 329 -17.21 -20.61 9.27
CA ASN A 329 -17.05 -21.87 9.99
C ASN A 329 -16.32 -21.73 11.34
N GLY A 330 -17.08 -21.34 12.36
CA GLY A 330 -16.62 -21.26 13.75
C GLY A 330 -17.21 -20.08 14.52
N SER A 331 -17.82 -19.14 13.80
CA SER A 331 -18.39 -17.90 14.31
C SER A 331 -19.86 -18.05 14.76
N ASN A 332 -20.31 -17.15 15.65
CA ASN A 332 -21.67 -17.12 16.21
C ASN A 332 -22.60 -16.16 15.44
N ASN A 333 -22.79 -16.40 14.14
CA ASN A 333 -23.37 -15.43 13.20
C ASN A 333 -24.55 -15.99 12.38
N VAL A 334 -25.56 -16.58 13.03
CA VAL A 334 -26.82 -17.06 12.39
C VAL A 334 -28.03 -16.87 13.34
N VAL A 335 -29.06 -16.13 12.91
CA VAL A 335 -30.05 -15.48 13.82
C VAL A 335 -31.52 -15.87 13.54
N VAL A 336 -31.96 -17.05 14.00
CA VAL A 336 -33.29 -17.67 13.70
C VAL A 336 -34.47 -16.98 14.42
N SER A 337 -35.40 -16.28 13.73
CA SER A 337 -36.44 -15.47 14.40
C SER A 337 -37.89 -15.55 13.87
N ASN A 338 -38.83 -16.15 14.63
CA ASN A 338 -40.25 -16.21 14.24
C ASN A 338 -41.06 -14.92 14.45
N GLY A 339 -40.42 -13.88 14.99
CA GLY A 339 -41.04 -12.60 15.36
C GLY A 339 -41.61 -12.53 16.79
N VAL A 340 -41.78 -13.68 17.46
CA VAL A 340 -42.30 -13.80 18.84
C VAL A 340 -41.49 -14.82 19.69
N ASP A 341 -40.91 -15.83 19.06
CA ASP A 341 -39.99 -16.85 19.58
C ASP A 341 -38.74 -16.88 18.65
N GLN A 342 -37.56 -16.60 19.21
CA GLN A 342 -36.32 -16.29 18.46
C GLN A 342 -35.10 -16.92 19.15
N LYS A 343 -34.16 -17.44 18.34
CA LYS A 343 -33.06 -18.34 18.74
C LYS A 343 -31.82 -18.11 17.86
N ILE A 344 -30.64 -17.89 18.45
CA ILE A 344 -29.38 -17.72 17.70
C ILE A 344 -28.61 -19.04 17.74
N ILE A 345 -28.02 -19.45 16.60
CA ILE A 345 -27.46 -20.80 16.41
C ILE A 345 -26.03 -20.71 15.85
N ASN A 346 -25.17 -21.66 16.21
CA ASN A 346 -23.81 -21.78 15.72
C ASN A 346 -23.75 -22.35 14.31
N CYS A 347 -22.81 -21.86 13.49
CA CYS A 347 -22.44 -22.57 12.28
C CYS A 347 -21.65 -23.85 12.61
N SER A 348 -22.01 -24.98 12.02
CA SER A 348 -21.38 -26.29 12.31
C SER A 348 -21.60 -27.28 11.17
N ALA A 349 -20.52 -27.63 10.46
CA ALA A 349 -20.60 -28.32 9.17
C ALA A 349 -21.69 -27.68 8.27
N ASN A 350 -21.77 -26.35 8.36
CA ASN A 350 -22.63 -25.47 7.59
C ASN A 350 -24.16 -25.49 7.95
N HIS A 351 -24.66 -25.59 9.24
CA HIS A 351 -26.13 -25.63 9.57
C HIS A 351 -26.83 -24.95 10.86
N TRP A 352 -27.99 -24.15 10.80
CA TRP A 352 -29.06 -23.82 11.89
C TRP A 352 -29.99 -25.01 12.23
N SER A 353 -30.48 -25.18 13.48
CA SER A 353 -31.60 -26.11 13.85
C SER A 353 -32.20 -25.85 15.25
N THR A 354 -33.52 -26.01 15.45
CA THR A 354 -34.27 -25.76 16.72
C THR A 354 -35.80 -26.09 16.64
N THR A 355 -36.68 -25.41 17.39
CA THR A 355 -38.16 -25.54 17.47
C THR A 355 -38.85 -24.18 17.69
N LEU A 356 -40.18 -24.08 17.59
CA LEU A 356 -40.99 -22.84 17.84
C LEU A 356 -42.40 -23.16 18.42
N ASN A 357 -43.18 -22.14 18.83
CA ASN A 357 -44.56 -22.30 19.35
C ASN A 357 -45.53 -21.24 18.80
N PHE A 358 -46.78 -21.65 18.52
CA PHE A 358 -47.81 -20.79 17.95
C PHE A 358 -49.17 -20.77 18.67
N GLY A 359 -49.43 -21.56 19.71
CA GLY A 359 -50.83 -21.86 20.10
C GLY A 359 -51.61 -20.77 20.86
N SER A 360 -51.03 -19.58 21.00
CA SER A 360 -51.70 -18.36 21.47
C SER A 360 -51.94 -17.34 20.35
N PHE A 361 -51.25 -17.53 19.23
CA PHE A 361 -51.53 -16.89 17.96
C PHE A 361 -52.85 -17.52 17.49
N LEU A 362 -53.65 -16.78 16.74
CA LEU A 362 -54.91 -17.30 16.21
C LEU A 362 -54.61 -18.27 15.03
N GLU A 363 -55.64 -18.87 14.44
CA GLU A 363 -55.53 -19.59 13.15
C GLU A 363 -54.94 -18.64 12.10
N GLY A 364 -53.61 -18.59 11.94
CA GLY A 364 -52.93 -17.50 11.23
C GLY A 364 -51.40 -17.43 11.39
N PRO A 365 -50.74 -16.42 10.78
CA PRO A 365 -49.34 -16.51 10.32
C PRO A 365 -48.32 -15.68 11.12
N VAL A 366 -47.02 -15.99 10.90
CA VAL A 366 -45.84 -15.25 11.40
C VAL A 366 -44.66 -15.39 10.41
N THR A 367 -43.40 -15.26 10.84
CA THR A 367 -42.17 -15.45 10.04
C THR A 367 -41.32 -16.63 10.55
N ILE A 368 -40.17 -16.90 9.93
CA ILE A 368 -38.85 -17.09 10.58
C ILE A 368 -37.78 -16.36 9.70
N GLN A 369 -36.56 -16.04 10.19
CA GLN A 369 -35.53 -15.19 9.52
C GLN A 369 -34.09 -15.55 10.00
N ALA A 370 -32.99 -15.25 9.27
CA ALA A 370 -31.55 -15.41 9.67
C ALA A 370 -30.56 -14.53 8.81
N ASP A 371 -29.32 -14.25 9.27
CA ASP A 371 -28.42 -13.14 8.79
C ASP A 371 -26.87 -13.36 9.07
N HIS A 372 -25.90 -12.60 8.48
CA HIS A 372 -24.40 -12.86 8.46
C HIS A 372 -23.42 -11.66 8.11
N SER A 373 -22.10 -11.68 8.49
CA SER A 373 -21.06 -10.60 8.22
C SER A 373 -19.57 -10.90 8.59
N ASP A 374 -18.56 -10.08 8.15
CA ASP A 374 -17.09 -10.18 8.45
C ASP A 374 -16.44 -9.13 9.40
N ALA A 375 -15.09 -9.09 9.39
CA ALA A 375 -14.16 -8.19 10.07
C ALA A 375 -13.97 -6.79 9.44
N SER A 376 -13.90 -6.63 8.11
CA SER A 376 -13.72 -5.32 7.45
C SER A 376 -15.03 -4.54 7.28
N GLY A 377 -16.19 -5.21 7.48
CA GLY A 377 -17.44 -4.58 7.93
C GLY A 377 -18.64 -4.69 6.97
N ASN A 378 -18.84 -5.83 6.28
CA ASN A 378 -19.78 -5.94 5.15
C ASN A 378 -20.86 -7.09 5.31
N PRO A 379 -22.07 -7.10 4.64
CA PRO A 379 -23.32 -7.84 5.08
C PRO A 379 -24.26 -8.65 4.06
N ALA A 380 -25.24 -9.53 4.49
CA ALA A 380 -26.08 -10.63 3.78
C ALA A 380 -27.71 -10.51 3.52
N ILE A 381 -28.65 -11.59 3.35
CA ILE A 381 -30.07 -11.72 2.57
C ILE A 381 -31.45 -12.72 3.06
N LEU A 382 -32.91 -12.88 2.61
CA LEU A 382 -34.46 -13.48 3.13
C LEU A 382 -36.03 -14.06 2.37
N ALA A 383 -37.40 -14.52 2.90
CA ALA A 383 -38.87 -15.26 2.30
C ALA A 383 -40.64 -15.34 2.77
N ILE A 384 -41.88 -16.12 2.30
CA ILE A 384 -43.62 -16.09 2.45
C ILE A 384 -45.00 -17.30 2.45
N ARG A 385 -46.54 -17.24 2.28
CA ARG A 385 -47.96 -18.23 2.64
C ARG A 385 -49.77 -18.20 2.31
N HIS A 386 -50.87 -19.24 2.13
CA HIS A 386 -52.57 -19.72 2.37
C HIS A 386 -54.29 -19.69 1.71
N GLY A 387 -55.54 -20.59 1.86
CA GLY A 387 -57.24 -20.68 1.40
C GLY A 387 -58.67 -21.79 1.74
N TYR A 388 -60.16 -22.13 1.56
CA TYR A 388 -61.83 -21.99 1.02
C TYR A 388 -63.31 -23.10 1.14
N LYS A 389 -64.83 -23.05 0.82
CA LYS A 389 -66.38 -23.93 1.09
C LYS A 389 -68.09 -24.00 0.36
N ASP A 390 -69.38 -24.80 0.61
CA ASP A 390 -71.09 -24.81 0.20
C ASP A 390 -72.53 -25.99 0.13
N THR A 391 -74.05 -25.89 -0.08
CA THR A 391 -75.53 -26.86 0.05
C THR A 391 -77.27 -26.83 -0.59
N VAL A 392 -78.56 -27.65 -0.38
CA VAL A 392 -80.27 -27.66 -0.88
C VAL A 392 -81.76 -28.75 -0.69
N ALA A 393 -83.21 -28.81 -1.24
CA ALA A 393 -84.69 -29.75 -1.11
C ALA A 393 -86.45 -29.66 -1.68
N ALA A 394 -87.75 -30.49 -1.51
CA ALA A 394 -89.43 -30.53 -2.07
C ALA A 394 -90.93 -31.62 -1.86
N THR A 395 -92.33 -32.18 -2.33
CA THR A 395 -93.78 -32.68 -3.33
C THR A 395 -94.80 -32.13 -4.64
N VAL A 396 -95.14 -32.88 -5.76
CA VAL A 396 -96.07 -32.92 -7.05
C VAL A 396 -96.20 -31.99 -8.41
N THR A 397 -95.58 -32.31 -9.63
CA THR A 397 -95.89 -32.17 -11.17
C THR A 397 -94.86 -33.01 -12.01
N ILE A 398 -94.39 -32.71 -13.27
CA ILE A 398 -92.93 -32.79 -13.62
C ILE A 398 -92.32 -31.40 -13.37
N ALA A 399 -91.35 -31.29 -12.45
CA ALA A 399 -90.45 -30.12 -12.40
C ALA A 399 -89.18 -30.42 -13.16
N SER A 400 -88.70 -31.65 -12.99
CA SER A 400 -87.46 -32.09 -13.58
C SER A 400 -87.72 -33.32 -14.45
N PRO A 401 -87.45 -33.25 -15.76
CA PRO A 401 -86.87 -32.11 -16.44
C PRO A 401 -87.97 -31.27 -17.13
N LEU A 402 -87.75 -29.99 -17.39
CA LEU A 402 -88.74 -29.15 -18.10
C LEU A 402 -88.77 -29.48 -19.61
N SER A 403 -89.85 -29.12 -20.31
CA SER A 403 -89.91 -29.30 -21.78
C SER A 403 -88.80 -28.50 -22.48
N GLY A 404 -88.04 -29.15 -23.36
CA GLY A 404 -86.69 -28.73 -23.74
C GLY A 404 -85.58 -29.46 -22.97
N PHE A 405 -85.89 -30.58 -22.29
CA PHE A 405 -84.90 -31.38 -21.58
C PHE A 405 -84.02 -32.20 -22.50
N TYR A 406 -83.02 -32.83 -21.89
CA TYR A 406 -82.15 -33.75 -22.57
C TYR A 406 -81.86 -34.97 -21.71
N VAL A 407 -81.64 -36.09 -22.39
CA VAL A 407 -81.11 -37.34 -21.85
C VAL A 407 -79.75 -37.58 -22.47
N ASN A 408 -78.82 -38.03 -21.66
CA ASN A 408 -77.40 -38.02 -21.98
C ASN A 408 -76.70 -39.31 -21.57
N GLN A 409 -75.44 -39.48 -22.00
CA GLN A 409 -74.69 -40.73 -21.82
C GLN A 409 -74.59 -41.20 -20.36
N ALA A 410 -74.58 -40.27 -19.40
CA ALA A 410 -74.51 -40.57 -17.97
C ALA A 410 -75.88 -40.90 -17.36
N ASN A 411 -76.92 -40.11 -17.66
CA ASN A 411 -78.24 -40.29 -17.08
C ASN A 411 -79.20 -41.16 -17.90
N GLN A 412 -78.82 -41.64 -19.11
CA GLN A 412 -79.67 -42.51 -19.92
C GLN A 412 -80.12 -43.79 -19.23
N PHE A 413 -79.28 -44.41 -18.39
CA PHE A 413 -79.61 -45.70 -17.76
C PHE A 413 -80.51 -45.56 -16.54
N SER A 414 -80.73 -44.32 -16.09
CA SER A 414 -81.32 -44.00 -14.79
C SER A 414 -81.72 -42.53 -14.80
N TYR A 415 -82.61 -42.13 -15.71
CA TYR A 415 -82.87 -40.72 -15.96
C TYR A 415 -83.75 -40.12 -14.85
N PRO A 416 -83.23 -39.20 -14.00
CA PRO A 416 -83.90 -38.71 -12.80
C PRO A 416 -85.03 -37.75 -13.18
N THR A 417 -86.14 -38.34 -13.59
CA THR A 417 -87.40 -37.64 -13.78
C THR A 417 -87.98 -37.45 -12.40
N TYR A 418 -88.02 -36.21 -11.92
CA TYR A 418 -88.66 -35.91 -10.65
C TYR A 418 -89.74 -34.84 -10.72
N GLY A 419 -90.82 -35.08 -9.97
CA GLY A 419 -91.96 -34.18 -10.00
C GLY A 419 -91.67 -32.82 -9.37
N SER A 420 -92.33 -31.72 -9.78
CA SER A 420 -92.25 -30.48 -8.97
C SER A 420 -92.75 -30.81 -7.62
N CYS A 421 -92.12 -30.32 -6.52
CA CYS A 421 -92.53 -30.90 -5.25
C CYS A 421 -92.58 -29.98 -3.87
N SER A 422 -93.62 -30.02 -2.89
CA SER A 422 -93.71 -29.99 -1.31
C SER A 422 -94.01 -31.14 -0.11
N GLU A 423 -94.34 -32.50 -0.13
CA GLU A 423 -95.07 -33.43 0.92
C GLU A 423 -94.98 -35.08 1.11
N THR A 424 -95.57 -36.13 0.36
CA THR A 424 -95.49 -37.69 0.59
C THR A 424 -95.85 -38.80 -0.56
N ASP A 425 -95.48 -40.14 -0.46
CA ASP A 425 -95.33 -41.38 -1.41
C ASP A 425 -96.32 -42.66 -1.68
N GLN A 426 -96.77 -42.98 -2.93
CA GLN A 426 -97.31 -44.29 -3.51
C GLN A 426 -97.11 -44.38 -5.08
N PRO A 427 -97.62 -45.33 -5.92
CA PRO A 427 -96.94 -45.76 -7.17
C PRO A 427 -97.13 -44.89 -8.44
N ILE A 428 -96.16 -44.84 -9.37
CA ILE A 428 -96.09 -43.81 -10.43
C ILE A 428 -95.60 -44.42 -11.74
N ASN A 429 -96.48 -44.52 -12.73
CA ASN A 429 -96.09 -44.99 -14.06
C ASN A 429 -95.34 -43.88 -14.80
N VAL A 430 -94.05 -44.08 -15.04
CA VAL A 430 -93.19 -43.14 -15.78
C VAL A 430 -92.62 -43.89 -16.98
N THR A 431 -92.62 -43.29 -18.17
CA THR A 431 -92.15 -43.96 -19.39
C THR A 431 -91.54 -43.01 -20.42
N ASN A 432 -90.64 -43.55 -21.24
CA ASN A 432 -90.09 -42.93 -22.45
C ASN A 432 -90.54 -43.63 -23.75
N GLY A 433 -91.44 -44.62 -23.66
CA GLY A 433 -91.89 -45.46 -24.77
C GLY A 433 -91.08 -46.74 -25.00
N VAL A 434 -89.98 -46.97 -24.26
CA VAL A 434 -89.21 -48.22 -24.26
C VAL A 434 -89.10 -48.80 -22.84
N ASP A 435 -88.70 -48.00 -21.86
CA ASP A 435 -88.78 -48.31 -20.44
C ASP A 435 -90.06 -47.73 -19.82
N ASN A 436 -90.59 -48.39 -18.79
CA ASN A 436 -91.85 -48.07 -18.12
C ASN A 436 -91.79 -48.48 -16.63
N GLN A 437 -91.43 -47.53 -15.77
CA GLN A 437 -91.18 -47.71 -14.33
C GLN A 437 -92.41 -47.43 -13.46
N MET A 438 -92.44 -47.99 -12.24
CA MET A 438 -93.44 -47.72 -11.19
C MET A 438 -92.75 -47.31 -9.86
N VAL A 439 -92.72 -46.02 -9.49
CA VAL A 439 -92.00 -45.42 -8.32
C VAL A 439 -92.91 -44.58 -7.38
N ASN A 440 -92.46 -43.80 -6.36
CA ASN A 440 -93.33 -42.98 -5.45
C ASN A 440 -92.84 -41.49 -5.17
N CYS A 441 -93.65 -40.42 -4.80
CA CYS A 441 -93.19 -39.00 -4.41
C CYS A 441 -92.85 -38.88 -2.91
N ASP A 442 -91.66 -39.33 -2.51
CA ASP A 442 -91.18 -39.51 -1.12
C ASP A 442 -90.76 -38.23 -0.37
N ALA A 443 -91.27 -38.02 0.85
CA ALA A 443 -91.41 -36.69 1.50
C ALA A 443 -91.99 -35.64 0.55
N GLY A 444 -92.66 -36.14 -0.48
CA GLY A 444 -92.79 -35.43 -1.70
C GLY A 444 -91.53 -35.32 -2.52
N PHE A 445 -91.07 -36.33 -3.21
CA PHE A 445 -90.34 -36.10 -4.45
C PHE A 445 -90.39 -37.36 -5.22
N TRP A 446 -91.24 -37.41 -6.26
CA TRP A 446 -91.25 -38.62 -7.04
C TRP A 446 -90.07 -38.56 -7.92
N SER A 447 -89.25 -39.59 -7.83
CA SER A 447 -88.07 -39.77 -8.66
C SER A 447 -88.26 -41.10 -9.36
N ALA A 448 -88.56 -41.04 -10.65
CA ALA A 448 -88.37 -42.19 -11.53
C ALA A 448 -87.00 -42.07 -12.17
N SER A 449 -86.36 -43.21 -12.35
CA SER A 449 -85.16 -43.35 -13.17
C SER A 449 -85.51 -44.15 -14.40
N LEU A 450 -85.66 -43.48 -15.54
CA LEU A 450 -85.98 -44.15 -16.81
C LEU A 450 -84.73 -44.62 -17.54
N ASP A 451 -84.77 -45.85 -18.05
CA ASP A 451 -83.77 -46.36 -18.98
C ASP A 451 -84.10 -45.95 -20.43
N PHE A 452 -83.41 -44.94 -20.91
CA PHE A 452 -83.35 -44.50 -22.29
C PHE A 452 -82.30 -45.24 -23.14
N SER A 453 -81.50 -46.15 -22.57
CA SER A 453 -80.43 -46.81 -23.30
C SER A 453 -80.92 -47.63 -24.51
N GLY A 454 -82.20 -48.05 -24.51
CA GLY A 454 -82.88 -48.69 -25.65
C GLY A 454 -83.60 -47.74 -26.63
N VAL A 455 -83.61 -46.42 -26.39
CA VAL A 455 -84.28 -45.40 -27.23
C VAL A 455 -83.30 -44.85 -28.28
N ILE A 456 -83.74 -44.55 -29.50
CA ILE A 456 -82.86 -43.99 -30.55
C ILE A 456 -82.58 -42.50 -30.27
N GLU A 457 -81.37 -42.04 -30.58
CA GLU A 457 -80.94 -40.64 -30.43
C GLU A 457 -81.78 -39.66 -31.27
N GLY A 458 -81.83 -38.40 -30.82
CA GLY A 458 -82.72 -37.36 -31.34
C GLY A 458 -83.89 -37.08 -30.41
N SER A 459 -85.01 -36.59 -30.95
CA SER A 459 -86.15 -36.13 -30.13
C SER A 459 -86.85 -37.27 -29.39
N VAL A 460 -87.03 -37.11 -28.08
CA VAL A 460 -87.70 -38.03 -27.16
C VAL A 460 -88.76 -37.32 -26.32
N SER A 461 -89.56 -38.07 -25.57
CA SER A 461 -90.50 -37.51 -24.59
C SER A 461 -90.49 -38.35 -23.31
N ILE A 462 -90.53 -37.71 -22.14
CA ILE A 462 -90.93 -38.37 -20.90
C ILE A 462 -92.42 -38.14 -20.72
N GLN A 463 -93.16 -39.21 -20.52
CA GLN A 463 -94.58 -39.21 -20.19
C GLN A 463 -94.73 -39.84 -18.81
N VAL A 464 -95.24 -39.08 -17.84
CA VAL A 464 -95.44 -39.59 -16.46
C VAL A 464 -96.91 -39.70 -16.11
N SER A 465 -97.16 -40.41 -15.01
CA SER A 465 -98.48 -40.66 -14.45
C SER A 465 -98.33 -41.06 -12.97
N HIS A 466 -98.33 -40.05 -12.08
CA HIS A 466 -98.10 -40.20 -10.64
C HIS A 466 -99.32 -40.61 -9.78
N LEU A 467 -99.25 -41.70 -9.02
CA LEU A 467 -100.17 -41.95 -7.90
C LEU A 467 -99.44 -41.71 -6.55
N ASP A 468 -100.17 -41.28 -5.51
CA ASP A 468 -99.82 -40.41 -4.33
C ASP A 468 -98.54 -40.58 -3.42
N LEU A 469 -98.58 -40.47 -2.06
CA LEU A 469 -99.12 -41.40 -1.02
C LEU A 469 -100.60 -41.29 -0.77
N ALA A 470 -101.03 -40.05 -0.54
CA ALA A 470 -102.39 -39.73 -0.13
C ALA A 470 -103.38 -40.23 -1.20
N GLY A 471 -102.90 -40.36 -2.43
CA GLY A 471 -103.21 -41.45 -3.37
C GLY A 471 -103.32 -40.99 -4.81
N ASN A 472 -103.11 -39.71 -5.06
CA ASN A 472 -103.95 -38.95 -5.98
C ASN A 472 -103.60 -39.08 -7.47
N SER A 473 -104.20 -38.23 -8.29
CA SER A 473 -104.30 -38.44 -9.73
C SER A 473 -102.92 -38.49 -10.39
N PRO A 474 -102.70 -39.42 -11.35
CA PRO A 474 -101.65 -39.30 -12.34
C PRO A 474 -101.90 -38.05 -13.17
N GLY A 475 -101.38 -36.93 -12.67
CA GLY A 475 -101.11 -35.74 -13.45
C GLY A 475 -100.15 -36.15 -14.53
N THR A 476 -100.69 -36.37 -15.73
CA THR A 476 -99.88 -36.69 -16.90
C THR A 476 -99.24 -35.42 -17.39
N ASP A 477 -98.04 -35.17 -16.90
CA ASP A 477 -97.14 -34.21 -17.50
C ASP A 477 -96.36 -34.92 -18.62
N GLN A 478 -96.22 -34.24 -19.76
CA GLN A 478 -95.35 -34.68 -20.83
C GLN A 478 -94.41 -33.54 -21.18
N VAL A 479 -93.13 -33.84 -21.03
CA VAL A 479 -92.05 -33.00 -21.50
C VAL A 479 -91.44 -33.63 -22.74
N ASN A 480 -91.09 -32.80 -23.71
CA ASN A 480 -90.35 -33.21 -24.90
C ASN A 480 -88.89 -32.79 -24.72
N GLY A 481 -87.97 -33.55 -25.30
CA GLY A 481 -86.54 -33.33 -25.14
C GLY A 481 -85.73 -34.05 -26.20
N THR A 482 -84.41 -34.12 -25.99
CA THR A 482 -83.48 -34.78 -26.91
C THR A 482 -82.66 -35.83 -26.16
N LEU A 483 -82.69 -37.07 -26.63
CA LEU A 483 -81.69 -38.07 -26.26
C LEU A 483 -80.46 -37.83 -27.13
N ASP A 484 -79.45 -37.23 -26.53
CA ASP A 484 -78.14 -36.99 -27.13
C ASP A 484 -77.08 -37.62 -26.23
N ARG A 485 -76.52 -38.75 -26.67
CA ARG A 485 -75.51 -39.49 -25.90
C ARG A 485 -74.09 -39.11 -26.35
N THR A 486 -73.94 -38.15 -27.26
CA THR A 486 -72.63 -37.74 -27.79
C THR A 486 -72.02 -36.74 -26.80
N PRO A 487 -70.96 -37.10 -26.05
CA PRO A 487 -70.37 -36.15 -25.14
C PRO A 487 -69.69 -35.02 -25.91
N PRO A 488 -69.75 -33.77 -25.41
CA PRO A 488 -68.98 -32.70 -26.00
C PRO A 488 -67.49 -32.97 -25.83
N SER A 489 -66.67 -32.27 -26.60
CA SER A 489 -65.22 -32.26 -26.39
C SER A 489 -64.80 -30.98 -25.69
N VAL A 490 -63.91 -31.12 -24.70
CA VAL A 490 -63.15 -30.03 -24.11
C VAL A 490 -61.67 -30.42 -24.10
N SER A 491 -60.80 -29.44 -24.25
CA SER A 491 -59.36 -29.61 -24.01
C SER A 491 -58.84 -28.42 -23.23
N ILE A 492 -57.68 -28.56 -22.60
CA ILE A 492 -56.80 -27.43 -22.24
C ILE A 492 -55.71 -27.37 -23.32
N SER A 493 -55.38 -26.17 -23.78
CA SER A 493 -54.33 -25.92 -24.78
C SER A 493 -53.32 -24.84 -24.35
N THR A 494 -53.67 -23.98 -23.38
CA THR A 494 -52.70 -23.16 -22.65
C THR A 494 -52.97 -23.19 -21.14
N PRO A 495 -51.92 -23.17 -20.29
CA PRO A 495 -50.52 -23.38 -20.67
C PRO A 495 -50.28 -24.83 -21.16
N ALA A 496 -49.17 -25.10 -21.84
CA ALA A 496 -48.85 -26.45 -22.32
C ALA A 496 -48.28 -27.34 -21.21
N ASN A 497 -47.46 -26.74 -20.33
CA ASN A 497 -47.02 -27.28 -19.05
C ASN A 497 -47.51 -26.31 -17.97
N LEU A 498 -48.10 -26.80 -16.89
CA LEU A 498 -48.51 -25.95 -15.77
C LEU A 498 -47.39 -25.88 -14.73
N VAL A 499 -46.82 -24.69 -14.56
CA VAL A 499 -45.92 -24.32 -13.47
C VAL A 499 -46.41 -22.98 -12.93
N VAL A 500 -46.48 -22.85 -11.61
CA VAL A 500 -46.78 -21.60 -10.91
C VAL A 500 -45.61 -21.29 -10.00
N ASN A 501 -44.88 -20.23 -10.35
CA ASN A 501 -43.64 -19.81 -9.71
C ASN A 501 -43.51 -18.28 -9.67
N ILE A 502 -42.41 -17.76 -9.11
CA ILE A 502 -42.15 -16.31 -9.01
C ILE A 502 -42.23 -15.62 -10.39
N ALA A 503 -41.73 -16.27 -11.45
CA ALA A 503 -41.63 -15.69 -12.79
C ALA A 503 -42.95 -15.72 -13.59
N SER A 504 -43.78 -16.76 -13.42
CA SER A 504 -45.11 -16.86 -14.03
C SER A 504 -46.14 -16.02 -13.29
N GLY A 505 -45.95 -15.84 -11.98
CA GLY A 505 -46.94 -15.29 -11.07
C GLY A 505 -48.14 -16.20 -10.87
N GLU A 506 -48.97 -15.87 -9.89
CA GLU A 506 -50.09 -16.73 -9.47
C GLU A 506 -51.37 -16.55 -10.33
N GLN A 507 -51.36 -15.69 -11.34
CA GLN A 507 -52.52 -15.45 -12.23
C GLN A 507 -52.27 -15.96 -13.66
N ILE A 508 -52.57 -17.24 -13.89
CA ILE A 508 -52.29 -17.92 -15.15
C ILE A 508 -53.44 -17.76 -16.16
N GLN A 509 -53.12 -17.33 -17.38
CA GLN A 509 -54.05 -17.39 -18.50
C GLN A 509 -54.18 -18.83 -19.00
N THR A 510 -55.41 -19.35 -18.95
CA THR A 510 -55.77 -20.70 -19.40
C THR A 510 -56.69 -20.62 -20.61
N SER A 511 -56.52 -21.52 -21.57
CA SER A 511 -57.39 -21.60 -22.75
C SER A 511 -57.53 -23.02 -23.25
N GLY A 512 -58.51 -23.25 -24.11
CA GLY A 512 -58.75 -24.56 -24.68
C GLY A 512 -59.75 -24.57 -25.83
N MET A 513 -60.00 -25.77 -26.36
CA MET A 513 -61.06 -26.01 -27.35
C MET A 513 -62.32 -26.52 -26.67
N CYS A 514 -63.46 -26.31 -27.31
CA CYS A 514 -64.79 -26.74 -26.90
C CYS A 514 -65.66 -27.01 -28.14
N SER A 515 -66.50 -28.04 -28.14
CA SER A 515 -67.42 -28.27 -29.29
C SER A 515 -68.66 -27.37 -29.28
N GLU A 516 -69.17 -27.04 -28.09
CA GLU A 516 -70.50 -26.42 -27.94
C GLU A 516 -70.45 -24.90 -27.76
N ASN A 517 -70.54 -24.17 -28.87
CA ASN A 517 -70.62 -22.71 -28.85
C ASN A 517 -71.80 -22.21 -27.99
N SER A 518 -71.58 -21.12 -27.26
CA SER A 518 -72.50 -20.52 -26.29
C SER A 518 -72.68 -21.29 -24.97
N ARG A 519 -72.10 -22.48 -24.78
CA ARG A 519 -72.00 -23.11 -23.45
C ARG A 519 -70.94 -22.43 -22.60
N GLN A 520 -71.06 -22.55 -21.28
CA GLN A 520 -69.97 -22.22 -20.37
C GLN A 520 -69.08 -23.45 -20.15
N VAL A 521 -67.77 -23.24 -20.20
CA VAL A 521 -66.78 -24.21 -19.70
C VAL A 521 -66.51 -23.85 -18.25
N SER A 522 -66.61 -24.81 -17.34
CA SER A 522 -66.20 -24.64 -15.94
C SER A 522 -64.70 -24.93 -15.84
N VAL A 523 -63.90 -23.95 -15.44
CA VAL A 523 -62.45 -24.10 -15.32
C VAL A 523 -62.07 -23.78 -13.88
N SER A 524 -61.33 -24.66 -13.21
CA SER A 524 -60.93 -24.47 -11.82
C SER A 524 -59.58 -25.10 -11.50
N ASN A 525 -58.86 -24.53 -10.52
CA ASN A 525 -57.68 -25.13 -9.91
C ASN A 525 -57.93 -25.65 -8.47
N GLY A 526 -59.19 -25.68 -8.02
CA GLY A 526 -59.58 -26.04 -6.65
C GLY A 526 -59.62 -24.87 -5.65
N SER A 527 -58.92 -23.76 -5.93
CA SER A 527 -58.98 -22.52 -5.14
C SER A 527 -59.85 -21.46 -5.84
N ASP A 528 -59.58 -21.23 -7.13
CA ASP A 528 -60.31 -20.32 -7.99
C ASP A 528 -61.10 -21.07 -9.07
N SER A 529 -62.19 -20.47 -9.54
CA SER A 529 -63.08 -21.05 -10.53
C SER A 529 -63.67 -19.96 -11.43
N LYS A 530 -63.68 -20.24 -12.74
CA LYS A 530 -64.14 -19.32 -13.80
C LYS A 530 -65.05 -20.07 -14.78
N THR A 531 -66.01 -19.35 -15.36
CA THR A 531 -67.03 -19.91 -16.28
C THR A 531 -67.04 -19.21 -17.65
N PRO A 532 -65.92 -19.22 -18.42
CA PRO A 532 -65.86 -18.62 -19.76
C PRO A 532 -66.86 -19.25 -20.74
N VAL A 533 -67.33 -18.45 -21.70
CA VAL A 533 -68.27 -18.90 -22.74
C VAL A 533 -67.52 -19.41 -23.96
N CYS A 534 -67.78 -20.64 -24.36
CA CYS A 534 -67.26 -21.24 -25.59
C CYS A 534 -67.69 -20.42 -26.81
N THR A 535 -66.72 -19.87 -27.54
CA THR A 535 -66.95 -18.97 -28.67
C THR A 535 -65.99 -19.34 -29.80
N ALA A 536 -66.53 -19.56 -31.02
CA ALA A 536 -65.78 -20.07 -32.16
C ALA A 536 -64.97 -21.36 -31.86
N ASN A 537 -65.58 -22.27 -31.09
CA ASN A 537 -65.00 -23.52 -30.60
C ASN A 537 -63.81 -23.36 -29.62
N GLN A 538 -63.66 -22.19 -28.99
CA GLN A 538 -62.57 -21.88 -28.06
C GLN A 538 -63.08 -21.25 -26.75
N TRP A 539 -62.30 -21.40 -25.67
CA TRP A 539 -62.54 -20.75 -24.38
C TRP A 539 -61.24 -20.18 -23.80
N THR A 540 -61.34 -19.16 -22.95
CA THR A 540 -60.18 -18.54 -22.26
C THR A 540 -60.60 -17.96 -20.90
N ALA A 541 -59.82 -18.20 -19.85
CA ALA A 541 -60.02 -17.65 -18.52
C ALA A 541 -58.70 -17.48 -17.75
N THR A 542 -58.63 -16.49 -16.86
CA THR A 542 -57.49 -16.30 -15.94
C THR A 542 -57.81 -16.94 -14.60
N LEU A 543 -56.96 -17.86 -14.13
CA LEU A 543 -57.09 -18.55 -12.85
C LEU A 543 -56.06 -18.03 -11.83
N ASP A 544 -56.48 -17.88 -10.59
CA ASP A 544 -55.66 -17.44 -9.46
C ASP A 544 -55.24 -18.63 -8.57
N PHE A 545 -53.93 -18.79 -8.36
CA PHE A 545 -53.30 -19.90 -7.63
C PHE A 545 -52.80 -19.50 -6.23
N SER A 546 -53.02 -18.26 -5.80
CA SER A 546 -52.57 -17.75 -4.49
C SER A 546 -53.12 -18.56 -3.30
N GLY A 547 -54.38 -18.99 -3.37
CA GLY A 547 -55.04 -19.80 -2.33
C GLY A 547 -54.66 -21.29 -2.29
N LEU A 548 -53.64 -21.73 -3.04
CA LEU A 548 -53.12 -23.10 -3.03
C LEU A 548 -51.77 -23.19 -2.31
N ASN A 549 -51.52 -24.34 -1.67
CA ASN A 549 -50.22 -24.70 -1.12
C ASN A 549 -49.25 -25.13 -2.21
N GLU A 550 -47.95 -25.16 -1.88
CA GLU A 550 -46.89 -25.66 -2.76
C GLU A 550 -47.03 -27.17 -3.00
N GLY A 551 -46.41 -27.65 -4.08
CA GLY A 551 -46.50 -29.03 -4.56
C GLY A 551 -47.48 -29.22 -5.73
N PRO A 552 -47.99 -30.46 -5.92
CA PRO A 552 -48.79 -30.80 -7.10
C PRO A 552 -50.13 -30.07 -7.17
N ILE A 553 -50.34 -29.32 -8.27
CA ILE A 553 -51.57 -28.60 -8.61
C ILE A 553 -52.22 -29.18 -9.86
N TYR A 554 -53.50 -28.87 -10.07
CA TYR A 554 -54.26 -29.32 -11.23
C TYR A 554 -55.14 -28.18 -11.75
N ILE A 555 -55.24 -28.02 -13.07
CA ILE A 555 -56.38 -27.35 -13.70
C ILE A 555 -57.34 -28.43 -14.17
N HIS A 556 -58.60 -28.31 -13.81
CA HIS A 556 -59.70 -29.08 -14.37
C HIS A 556 -60.56 -28.16 -15.23
N ALA A 557 -60.77 -28.55 -16.49
CA ALA A 557 -61.70 -27.90 -17.41
C ALA A 557 -62.79 -28.90 -17.81
N ASP A 558 -64.02 -28.58 -17.39
CA ASP A 558 -65.23 -29.36 -17.66
C ASP A 558 -66.15 -28.56 -18.58
N LEU A 559 -66.46 -29.12 -19.75
CA LEU A 559 -67.57 -28.65 -20.56
C LEU A 559 -68.76 -29.59 -20.35
N VAL A 560 -69.92 -29.00 -20.14
CA VAL A 560 -71.20 -29.67 -20.23
C VAL A 560 -71.94 -29.09 -21.43
N ASP A 561 -72.46 -29.96 -22.29
CA ASP A 561 -73.23 -29.57 -23.47
C ASP A 561 -74.63 -29.05 -23.08
N GLU A 562 -75.51 -28.86 -24.07
CA GLU A 562 -76.92 -28.60 -23.74
C GLU A 562 -77.62 -29.83 -23.14
N ALA A 563 -77.07 -31.03 -23.36
CA ALA A 563 -77.66 -32.28 -22.93
C ALA A 563 -77.36 -32.69 -21.48
N GLY A 564 -76.36 -32.07 -20.85
CA GLY A 564 -75.84 -32.52 -19.57
C GLY A 564 -74.80 -33.64 -19.69
N ASN A 565 -74.34 -34.02 -20.90
CA ASN A 565 -73.17 -34.86 -21.03
C ASN A 565 -71.96 -34.06 -20.52
N PRO A 566 -71.20 -34.55 -19.53
CA PRO A 566 -69.86 -34.04 -19.32
C PRO A 566 -68.99 -34.47 -20.50
N ALA A 567 -68.15 -33.56 -20.99
CA ALA A 567 -66.97 -33.96 -21.72
C ALA A 567 -66.12 -34.89 -20.86
N VAL A 568 -65.19 -35.64 -21.46
CA VAL A 568 -64.09 -36.21 -20.69
C VAL A 568 -63.31 -35.03 -20.12
N GLN A 569 -63.32 -34.87 -18.79
CA GLN A 569 -62.68 -33.75 -18.09
C GLN A 569 -61.23 -33.59 -18.58
N ALA A 570 -60.91 -32.40 -19.09
CA ALA A 570 -59.54 -32.07 -19.40
C ALA A 570 -58.84 -31.68 -18.08
N SER A 571 -57.90 -32.52 -17.64
CA SER A 571 -57.05 -32.22 -16.49
C SER A 571 -55.63 -31.93 -16.98
N LEU A 572 -55.05 -30.83 -16.50
CA LEU A 572 -53.64 -30.47 -16.67
C LEU A 572 -53.00 -30.40 -15.29
N GLN A 573 -52.18 -31.40 -14.96
CA GLN A 573 -51.35 -31.38 -13.76
C GLN A 573 -50.19 -30.39 -13.92
N GLY A 574 -49.76 -29.80 -12.81
CA GLY A 574 -48.58 -28.95 -12.70
C GLY A 574 -47.98 -28.97 -11.31
N LEU A 575 -47.03 -28.05 -11.10
CA LEU A 575 -46.39 -27.77 -9.81
C LEU A 575 -46.65 -26.31 -9.43
N LYS A 576 -46.91 -26.05 -8.14
CA LYS A 576 -46.74 -24.73 -7.54
C LYS A 576 -45.51 -24.77 -6.64
N ASP A 577 -44.62 -23.82 -6.82
CA ASP A 577 -43.71 -23.37 -5.77
C ASP A 577 -43.37 -21.90 -6.03
N VAL A 578 -43.65 -21.00 -5.08
CA VAL A 578 -43.35 -19.57 -5.21
C VAL A 578 -42.24 -19.11 -4.27
N HIS A 579 -41.48 -20.05 -3.70
CA HIS A 579 -40.30 -19.79 -2.89
C HIS A 579 -39.03 -20.00 -3.70
N ALA A 580 -37.98 -19.24 -3.42
CA ALA A 580 -36.67 -19.44 -4.04
C ALA A 580 -35.82 -20.36 -3.14
N PRO A 581 -34.99 -21.25 -3.71
CA PRO A 581 -34.07 -22.10 -2.94
C PRO A 581 -33.06 -21.22 -2.20
N VAL A 582 -32.99 -21.29 -0.88
CA VAL A 582 -32.17 -20.33 -0.15
C VAL A 582 -30.74 -20.86 -0.04
N ILE A 583 -29.78 -20.07 -0.53
CA ILE A 583 -28.38 -20.48 -0.74
C ILE A 583 -27.52 -20.01 0.41
N THR A 584 -26.69 -20.90 0.95
CA THR A 584 -25.60 -20.50 1.84
C THR A 584 -24.27 -20.81 1.21
N ILE A 585 -23.34 -19.87 1.21
CA ILE A 585 -21.91 -20.17 1.00
C ILE A 585 -21.36 -20.97 2.20
N ASN A 586 -20.18 -21.55 2.10
CA ASN A 586 -19.40 -22.07 3.23
C ASN A 586 -18.00 -21.40 3.19
N GLY A 587 -17.35 -21.21 4.35
CA GLY A 587 -15.99 -20.68 4.45
C GLY A 587 -15.83 -19.67 5.58
N ASP A 588 -15.33 -18.48 5.23
CA ASP A 588 -15.49 -17.18 5.92
C ASP A 588 -16.07 -16.18 4.91
N ASN A 589 -16.56 -15.01 5.33
CA ASN A 589 -17.31 -14.15 4.40
C ASN A 589 -17.57 -12.70 4.89
N PRO A 590 -17.21 -11.64 4.11
CA PRO A 590 -16.20 -11.63 3.05
C PRO A 590 -14.87 -12.31 3.41
N ILE A 591 -14.06 -12.56 2.39
CA ILE A 591 -12.70 -13.10 2.54
C ILE A 591 -11.70 -12.04 2.09
N GLN A 592 -10.63 -11.87 2.86
CA GLN A 592 -9.58 -10.89 2.61
C GLN A 592 -8.23 -11.57 2.42
N LEU A 593 -7.58 -11.26 1.30
CA LEU A 593 -6.37 -11.92 0.82
C LEU A 593 -5.36 -10.85 0.43
N ASN A 594 -4.12 -10.95 0.91
CA ASN A 594 -3.05 -10.16 0.29
C ASN A 594 -2.84 -10.65 -1.16
N LEU A 595 -2.42 -9.76 -2.06
CA LEU A 595 -2.04 -10.11 -3.43
C LEU A 595 -1.06 -11.31 -3.44
N CYS A 596 -1.19 -12.17 -4.45
CA CYS A 596 -0.47 -13.44 -4.57
C CYS A 596 -0.87 -14.55 -3.57
N ALA A 597 -1.71 -14.30 -2.56
CA ALA A 597 -2.20 -15.35 -1.66
C ALA A 597 -3.19 -16.28 -2.37
N THR A 598 -3.28 -17.53 -1.89
CA THR A 598 -4.15 -18.56 -2.47
C THR A 598 -5.59 -18.44 -1.99
N TYR A 599 -6.55 -18.39 -2.92
CA TYR A 599 -7.98 -18.43 -2.62
C TYR A 599 -8.54 -19.86 -2.74
N GLU A 600 -9.10 -20.40 -1.66
CA GLU A 600 -9.91 -21.62 -1.69
C GLU A 600 -11.39 -21.27 -1.49
N ASP A 601 -12.19 -21.42 -2.55
CA ASP A 601 -13.63 -21.29 -2.45
C ASP A 601 -14.24 -22.54 -1.81
N LEU A 602 -14.63 -22.40 -0.54
CA LEU A 602 -15.26 -23.46 0.25
C LEU A 602 -16.73 -23.74 -0.17
N GLY A 603 -17.20 -23.14 -1.25
CA GLY A 603 -18.41 -23.51 -1.99
C GLY A 603 -19.70 -23.04 -1.34
N ALA A 604 -20.82 -23.67 -1.69
CA ALA A 604 -22.14 -23.33 -1.15
C ALA A 604 -23.06 -24.56 -1.06
N SER A 605 -24.15 -24.43 -0.29
CA SER A 605 -25.23 -25.38 -0.13
C SER A 605 -26.58 -24.64 -0.20
N ALA A 606 -27.51 -25.12 -1.03
CA ALA A 606 -28.84 -24.54 -1.16
C ALA A 606 -29.92 -25.55 -0.78
N TYR A 607 -31.07 -25.02 -0.35
CA TYR A 607 -32.25 -25.82 -0.06
C TYR A 607 -33.52 -25.05 -0.33
N ASP A 608 -34.48 -25.75 -0.90
CA ASP A 608 -35.86 -25.32 -1.05
C ASP A 608 -36.82 -26.15 -0.15
N ASN A 609 -37.92 -25.54 0.28
CA ASN A 609 -38.95 -26.14 1.12
C ASN A 609 -39.68 -27.36 0.54
N LEU A 610 -39.66 -27.54 -0.79
CA LEU A 610 -40.36 -28.61 -1.51
C LEU A 610 -39.39 -29.63 -2.10
N ASP A 611 -38.31 -29.19 -2.74
CA ASP A 611 -37.29 -30.06 -3.36
C ASP A 611 -36.23 -30.55 -2.37
N GLY A 612 -36.06 -29.88 -1.24
CA GLY A 612 -34.95 -30.15 -0.31
C GLY A 612 -33.64 -29.59 -0.85
N SER A 613 -32.56 -30.38 -0.87
CA SER A 613 -31.24 -29.85 -1.26
C SER A 613 -31.14 -29.59 -2.77
N VAL A 614 -30.89 -28.33 -3.13
CA VAL A 614 -30.77 -27.85 -4.51
C VAL A 614 -29.29 -27.66 -4.88
N SER A 615 -28.94 -27.93 -6.14
CA SER A 615 -27.57 -27.78 -6.63
C SER A 615 -27.21 -26.33 -6.90
N VAL A 616 -26.20 -25.81 -6.20
CA VAL A 616 -25.64 -24.47 -6.47
C VAL A 616 -24.73 -24.51 -7.70
N GLN A 617 -24.82 -23.51 -8.56
CA GLN A 617 -23.81 -23.13 -9.55
C GLN A 617 -23.02 -21.94 -9.02
N THR A 618 -21.70 -21.98 -9.17
CA THR A 618 -20.79 -20.92 -8.72
C THR A 618 -20.12 -20.27 -9.93
N ASP A 619 -20.27 -18.95 -10.08
CA ASP A 619 -19.43 -18.12 -10.93
C ASP A 619 -18.36 -17.44 -10.05
N ASN A 620 -17.10 -17.80 -10.26
CA ASN A 620 -15.97 -17.38 -9.43
C ASN A 620 -14.94 -16.63 -10.29
N PRO A 621 -14.98 -15.29 -10.30
CA PRO A 621 -14.10 -14.47 -11.11
C PRO A 621 -12.79 -14.08 -10.40
N VAL A 622 -12.49 -14.63 -9.22
CA VAL A 622 -11.33 -14.20 -8.38
C VAL A 622 -10.01 -14.45 -9.10
N ASP A 623 -9.22 -13.40 -9.25
CA ASP A 623 -7.85 -13.45 -9.78
C ASP A 623 -6.87 -12.93 -8.72
N GLU A 624 -6.19 -13.87 -8.05
CA GLU A 624 -5.17 -13.64 -7.01
C GLU A 624 -4.02 -12.71 -7.44
N LEU A 625 -3.90 -12.42 -8.75
CA LEU A 625 -2.83 -11.63 -9.35
C LEU A 625 -3.25 -10.19 -9.71
N VAL A 626 -4.47 -9.76 -9.41
CA VAL A 626 -4.92 -8.39 -9.69
C VAL A 626 -5.58 -7.79 -8.45
N ALA A 627 -5.05 -6.67 -7.99
CA ALA A 627 -5.56 -5.98 -6.80
C ALA A 627 -6.96 -5.36 -7.06
N ALA A 628 -8.02 -6.01 -6.56
CA ALA A 628 -9.41 -5.63 -6.80
C ALA A 628 -10.40 -6.36 -5.86
N ASN A 629 -11.64 -5.86 -5.84
CA ASN A 629 -12.83 -6.61 -5.45
C ASN A 629 -13.20 -7.65 -6.50
N TYR A 630 -13.59 -8.83 -6.02
CA TYR A 630 -14.19 -9.89 -6.83
C TYR A 630 -15.48 -10.34 -6.22
N ARG A 631 -16.52 -10.60 -7.03
CA ARG A 631 -17.82 -11.07 -6.52
C ARG A 631 -18.07 -12.49 -7.01
N VAL A 632 -17.90 -13.45 -6.12
CA VAL A 632 -18.21 -14.85 -6.35
C VAL A 632 -19.72 -15.01 -6.17
N THR A 633 -20.41 -15.32 -7.27
CA THR A 633 -21.86 -15.38 -7.33
C THR A 633 -22.31 -16.84 -7.28
N TYR A 634 -23.18 -17.15 -6.33
CA TYR A 634 -23.72 -18.47 -6.10
C TYR A 634 -25.20 -18.42 -6.46
N SER A 635 -25.59 -19.23 -7.44
CA SER A 635 -26.94 -19.25 -7.97
C SER A 635 -27.53 -20.65 -7.84
N ALA A 636 -28.81 -20.72 -7.51
CA ALA A 636 -29.56 -21.96 -7.43
C ALA A 636 -30.93 -21.75 -8.05
N GLU A 637 -31.39 -22.72 -8.82
CA GLU A 637 -32.71 -22.77 -9.42
C GLU A 637 -33.34 -24.10 -9.00
N ASP A 638 -34.55 -24.05 -8.44
CA ASP A 638 -35.32 -25.23 -8.04
C ASP A 638 -35.99 -25.92 -9.24
N ALA A 639 -36.73 -27.01 -9.01
CA ALA A 639 -37.46 -27.71 -10.07
C ALA A 639 -38.70 -26.96 -10.59
N ALA A 640 -39.11 -25.87 -9.92
CA ALA A 640 -40.16 -24.97 -10.38
C ALA A 640 -39.62 -23.80 -11.24
N GLY A 641 -38.31 -23.52 -11.21
CA GLY A 641 -37.68 -22.41 -11.90
C GLY A 641 -37.66 -21.09 -11.10
N ASN A 642 -37.64 -21.14 -9.77
CA ASN A 642 -37.37 -19.98 -8.94
C ASN A 642 -35.85 -19.81 -8.75
N PRO A 643 -35.24 -18.69 -9.18
CA PRO A 643 -33.83 -18.42 -8.94
C PRO A 643 -33.61 -17.76 -7.59
N ALA A 644 -32.54 -18.17 -6.91
CA ALA A 644 -31.87 -17.38 -5.88
C ALA A 644 -30.44 -17.03 -6.33
N GLU A 645 -29.94 -15.91 -5.82
CA GLU A 645 -28.58 -15.43 -6.05
C GLU A 645 -28.03 -14.87 -4.72
N GLU A 646 -26.87 -15.36 -4.32
CA GLU A 646 -26.16 -15.00 -3.09
C GLU A 646 -24.69 -14.72 -3.43
N VAL A 647 -24.06 -13.77 -2.75
CA VAL A 647 -22.75 -13.23 -3.15
C VAL A 647 -21.76 -13.22 -1.98
N ARG A 648 -20.58 -13.81 -2.21
CA ARG A 648 -19.35 -13.47 -1.49
C ARG A 648 -18.62 -12.45 -2.34
N ASP A 649 -18.22 -11.30 -1.79
CA ASP A 649 -17.07 -10.61 -2.37
C ASP A 649 -15.77 -11.07 -1.69
N VAL A 650 -14.66 -11.06 -2.44
CA VAL A 650 -13.32 -11.42 -2.01
C VAL A 650 -12.35 -10.30 -2.36
N GLY A 651 -11.64 -9.79 -1.36
CA GLY A 651 -10.65 -8.73 -1.54
C GLY A 651 -9.29 -9.31 -1.87
N VAL A 652 -8.75 -8.94 -3.03
CA VAL A 652 -7.33 -9.13 -3.35
C VAL A 652 -6.62 -7.82 -3.07
N LEU A 653 -6.06 -7.73 -1.88
CA LEU A 653 -5.42 -6.54 -1.33
C LEU A 653 -3.98 -6.44 -1.88
N GLY A 654 -3.79 -5.63 -2.92
CA GLY A 654 -2.51 -5.17 -3.48
C GLY A 654 -1.66 -4.34 -2.51
N LEU A 655 -1.40 -4.84 -1.31
CA LEU A 655 -0.69 -4.16 -0.24
C LEU A 655 0.84 -4.18 -0.43
N ASP A 656 1.44 -3.15 -1.03
CA ASP A 656 2.89 -2.87 -0.90
C ASP A 656 3.15 -1.76 0.13
N LEU A 657 4.07 -2.05 1.06
CA LEU A 657 4.26 -1.43 2.40
C LEU A 657 4.29 0.11 2.43
N ASP A 658 4.65 0.76 1.33
CA ASP A 658 4.95 2.19 1.24
C ASP A 658 3.71 3.07 1.01
N GLY A 659 2.65 2.52 0.40
CA GLY A 659 1.51 3.31 -0.07
C GLY A 659 0.94 2.93 -1.43
N ASP A 660 1.46 1.88 -2.07
CA ASP A 660 1.08 1.45 -3.41
C ASP A 660 0.13 0.26 -3.39
N THR A 661 -0.71 0.21 -4.42
CA THR A 661 -2.04 -0.36 -4.26
C THR A 661 -2.59 -1.02 -5.53
N TYR A 662 -2.52 -0.38 -6.71
CA TYR A 662 -2.85 -1.00 -8.01
C TYR A 662 -1.70 -1.88 -8.52
N LEU A 663 -1.35 -2.89 -7.73
CA LEU A 663 -0.33 -3.88 -8.08
C LEU A 663 -0.91 -5.00 -8.95
N ARG A 664 -0.06 -5.48 -9.87
CA ARG A 664 -0.28 -6.71 -10.65
C ARG A 664 0.74 -7.77 -10.23
N GLY A 665 0.23 -8.91 -9.77
CA GLY A 665 1.02 -10.07 -9.39
C GLY A 665 1.61 -10.80 -10.61
N LEU A 666 2.86 -11.23 -10.50
CA LEU A 666 3.60 -11.90 -11.57
C LEU A 666 4.07 -13.28 -11.09
N ARG A 667 3.60 -14.37 -11.74
CA ARG A 667 4.00 -15.77 -11.45
C ARG A 667 4.75 -16.46 -12.59
N THR A 668 4.87 -15.84 -13.77
CA THR A 668 5.48 -16.48 -14.96
C THR A 668 6.26 -15.49 -15.83
N ARG A 669 7.23 -16.00 -16.62
CA ARG A 669 7.95 -15.24 -17.65
C ARG A 669 7.01 -14.44 -18.57
N ALA A 670 5.90 -15.03 -19.00
CA ALA A 670 4.92 -14.38 -19.86
C ALA A 670 4.19 -13.19 -19.19
N ASN A 671 4.05 -13.18 -17.85
CA ASN A 671 3.54 -12.02 -17.14
C ASN A 671 4.57 -10.87 -17.12
N VAL A 672 5.86 -11.18 -17.00
CA VAL A 672 6.95 -10.20 -17.03
C VAL A 672 7.12 -9.60 -18.44
N GLU A 673 7.10 -10.42 -19.48
CA GLU A 673 7.13 -9.96 -20.88
C GLU A 673 5.93 -9.06 -21.22
N ALA A 674 4.78 -9.25 -20.54
CA ALA A 674 3.60 -8.40 -20.73
C ALA A 674 3.73 -6.98 -20.14
N ILE A 675 4.73 -6.68 -19.30
CA ILE A 675 4.97 -5.33 -18.73
C ILE A 675 5.16 -4.29 -19.85
N ALA A 676 5.80 -4.68 -20.96
CA ALA A 676 5.98 -3.84 -22.15
C ALA A 676 4.66 -3.30 -22.76
N SER A 677 3.52 -3.94 -22.46
CA SER A 677 2.19 -3.48 -22.92
C SER A 677 1.53 -2.44 -22.01
N ALA A 678 2.00 -2.29 -20.77
CA ALA A 678 1.48 -1.36 -19.77
C ALA A 678 2.58 -0.82 -18.84
N PRO A 679 3.66 -0.19 -19.36
CA PRO A 679 4.87 0.13 -18.60
C PRO A 679 4.69 1.16 -17.47
N ALA A 680 3.52 1.79 -17.34
CA ALA A 680 3.17 2.71 -16.26
C ALA A 680 2.31 2.07 -15.14
N ALA A 681 2.03 0.77 -15.20
CA ALA A 681 1.37 0.04 -14.12
C ALA A 681 2.39 -0.41 -13.05
N HIS A 682 1.90 -0.68 -11.82
CA HIS A 682 2.72 -1.18 -10.73
C HIS A 682 2.66 -2.71 -10.66
N TYR A 683 3.76 -3.35 -10.29
CA TYR A 683 3.97 -4.78 -10.40
C TYR A 683 4.66 -5.37 -9.18
N ALA A 684 4.25 -6.58 -8.79
CA ALA A 684 4.89 -7.35 -7.71
C ALA A 684 5.14 -8.80 -8.16
N LEU A 685 6.31 -9.36 -7.83
CA LEU A 685 6.55 -10.79 -8.02
C LEU A 685 5.81 -11.61 -6.97
N CYS A 686 5.18 -12.71 -7.38
CA CYS A 686 4.48 -13.65 -6.51
C CYS A 686 5.28 -14.95 -6.25
N SER A 687 6.38 -15.14 -6.97
CA SER A 687 7.26 -16.30 -6.89
C SER A 687 8.58 -16.00 -7.61
N ASP A 688 9.59 -16.83 -7.40
CA ASP A 688 10.74 -16.92 -8.31
C ASP A 688 10.27 -17.20 -9.75
N ILE A 689 10.99 -16.68 -10.73
CA ILE A 689 10.73 -16.88 -12.16
C ILE A 689 12.01 -17.36 -12.86
N ASP A 690 11.94 -18.58 -13.41
CA ASP A 690 12.94 -19.14 -14.33
C ASP A 690 12.59 -18.73 -15.77
N PHE A 691 13.53 -18.07 -16.42
CA PHE A 691 13.38 -17.60 -17.79
C PHE A 691 13.87 -18.60 -18.84
N ASN A 692 14.49 -19.71 -18.43
CA ASN A 692 15.12 -20.73 -19.28
C ASN A 692 16.23 -20.15 -20.18
N ALA A 693 17.50 -20.36 -19.79
CA ALA A 693 18.68 -19.84 -20.48
C ALA A 693 18.87 -20.28 -21.96
N ASN A 694 18.01 -21.16 -22.48
CA ASN A 694 17.98 -21.56 -23.89
C ASN A 694 17.08 -20.67 -24.77
N GLU A 695 16.34 -19.72 -24.18
CA GLU A 695 15.38 -18.86 -24.87
C GLU A 695 15.68 -17.37 -24.58
N ASP A 696 16.10 -16.62 -25.60
CA ASP A 696 16.40 -15.19 -25.44
C ASP A 696 15.21 -14.41 -24.85
N PHE A 697 15.48 -13.62 -23.82
CA PHE A 697 14.56 -12.64 -23.26
C PHE A 697 14.60 -11.35 -24.07
N VAL A 698 13.43 -10.77 -24.32
CA VAL A 698 13.29 -9.47 -24.97
C VAL A 698 13.21 -8.41 -23.88
N PRO A 699 14.14 -7.45 -23.82
CA PRO A 699 14.12 -6.36 -22.84
C PRO A 699 12.75 -5.67 -22.75
N ILE A 700 12.35 -5.32 -21.52
CA ILE A 700 11.13 -4.57 -21.27
C ILE A 700 11.33 -3.14 -21.81
N GLY A 701 10.59 -2.82 -22.87
CA GLY A 701 10.57 -1.51 -23.51
C GLY A 701 9.20 -1.24 -24.15
N PRO A 702 8.76 0.02 -24.31
CA PRO A 702 9.49 1.27 -24.03
C PRO A 702 9.65 1.56 -22.53
N SER A 703 10.38 2.65 -22.23
CA SER A 703 10.72 3.15 -20.88
C SER A 703 9.72 2.81 -19.78
N PHE A 704 10.20 2.15 -18.72
CA PHE A 704 9.39 1.79 -17.56
C PHE A 704 9.05 3.02 -16.72
N GLN A 705 7.79 3.11 -16.28
CA GLN A 705 7.18 4.29 -15.66
C GLN A 705 6.42 3.99 -14.37
N GLY A 706 6.21 2.71 -14.04
CA GLY A 706 5.56 2.27 -12.81
C GLY A 706 6.55 1.95 -11.70
N LYS A 707 6.07 1.23 -10.70
CA LYS A 707 6.89 0.65 -9.61
C LYS A 707 6.95 -0.87 -9.76
N PHE A 708 8.12 -1.46 -9.53
CA PHE A 708 8.35 -2.89 -9.61
C PHE A 708 8.92 -3.40 -8.29
N HIS A 709 8.22 -4.31 -7.62
CA HIS A 709 8.60 -4.89 -6.34
C HIS A 709 8.91 -6.39 -6.48
N GLY A 710 10.18 -6.77 -6.31
CA GLY A 710 10.60 -8.18 -6.41
C GLY A 710 10.17 -9.05 -5.22
N GLN A 711 9.82 -8.47 -4.06
CA GLN A 711 9.44 -9.19 -2.83
C GLN A 711 10.49 -10.21 -2.36
N GLY A 712 11.78 -9.97 -2.67
CA GLY A 712 12.88 -10.92 -2.42
C GLY A 712 12.91 -12.13 -3.36
N PHE A 713 11.96 -12.25 -4.29
CA PHE A 713 11.95 -13.30 -5.30
C PHE A 713 13.01 -13.06 -6.39
N LYS A 714 13.33 -14.14 -7.10
CA LYS A 714 14.46 -14.24 -8.01
C LYS A 714 14.04 -14.29 -9.46
N PHE A 715 14.73 -13.51 -10.30
CA PHE A 715 14.82 -13.74 -11.73
C PHE A 715 16.02 -14.63 -12.01
N THR A 716 15.78 -15.81 -12.59
CA THR A 716 16.82 -16.82 -12.82
C THR A 716 16.96 -17.17 -14.30
N ASN A 717 18.19 -17.46 -14.73
CA ASN A 717 18.50 -17.96 -16.08
C ASN A 717 18.09 -17.00 -17.23
N ILE A 718 18.22 -15.69 -17.03
CA ILE A 718 17.94 -14.70 -18.09
C ILE A 718 19.09 -14.67 -19.10
N THR A 719 18.76 -14.67 -20.39
CA THR A 719 19.72 -14.57 -21.49
C THR A 719 19.23 -13.49 -22.47
N ILE A 720 20.07 -12.49 -22.79
CA ILE A 720 19.72 -11.36 -23.66
C ILE A 720 20.85 -11.14 -24.69
N HIS A 721 20.65 -11.57 -25.94
CA HIS A 721 21.59 -11.31 -27.05
C HIS A 721 21.07 -10.18 -27.96
N GLN A 722 21.35 -8.92 -27.63
CA GLN A 722 20.89 -7.74 -28.38
C GLN A 722 22.06 -6.86 -28.85
N SER A 723 23.05 -7.46 -29.51
CA SER A 723 24.32 -6.82 -29.88
C SER A 723 24.25 -5.72 -30.96
N SER A 724 23.05 -5.37 -31.42
CA SER A 724 22.80 -4.15 -32.22
C SER A 724 22.31 -2.95 -31.39
N ASP A 725 21.92 -3.14 -30.14
CA ASP A 725 20.98 -2.24 -29.46
C ASP A 725 21.65 -1.43 -28.34
N ASN A 726 21.07 -0.26 -28.04
CA ASN A 726 21.72 0.81 -27.27
C ASN A 726 21.35 0.88 -25.78
N GLU A 727 20.30 0.16 -25.39
CA GLU A 727 19.57 0.29 -24.14
C GLU A 727 19.20 -1.14 -23.70
N VAL A 728 20.16 -1.86 -23.10
CA VAL A 728 20.07 -3.32 -22.93
C VAL A 728 20.22 -3.71 -21.46
N GLY A 729 19.22 -4.44 -20.97
CA GLY A 729 19.07 -5.02 -19.63
C GLY A 729 17.71 -5.71 -19.55
N VAL A 730 17.30 -6.20 -18.38
CA VAL A 730 15.91 -6.68 -18.17
C VAL A 730 14.89 -5.58 -18.51
N PHE A 731 15.19 -4.34 -18.16
CA PHE A 731 14.53 -3.12 -18.63
C PHE A 731 15.48 -2.36 -19.58
N SER A 732 14.99 -1.86 -20.71
CA SER A 732 15.84 -1.06 -21.62
C SER A 732 16.18 0.32 -21.04
N ASP A 733 15.17 1.03 -20.55
CA ASP A 733 15.26 2.38 -19.98
C ASP A 733 14.20 2.50 -18.87
N SER A 734 14.49 3.23 -17.80
CA SER A 734 13.52 3.64 -16.78
C SER A 734 13.30 5.15 -16.85
N SER A 735 12.13 5.63 -16.42
CA SER A 735 11.81 7.05 -16.32
C SER A 735 12.03 7.62 -14.92
N SER A 736 12.06 8.94 -14.77
CA SER A 736 12.34 9.65 -13.51
C SER A 736 11.23 9.61 -12.45
N GLY A 737 10.26 8.72 -12.60
CA GLY A 737 9.28 8.38 -11.55
C GLY A 737 9.13 6.87 -11.36
N ALA A 738 10.01 6.07 -11.99
CA ALA A 738 10.02 4.64 -11.85
C ALA A 738 10.88 4.20 -10.67
N VAL A 739 10.42 3.18 -9.96
CA VAL A 739 11.14 2.53 -8.84
C VAL A 739 11.25 1.05 -9.16
N ILE A 740 12.45 0.46 -9.05
CA ILE A 740 12.67 -0.97 -9.21
C ILE A 740 13.40 -1.49 -7.97
N ARG A 741 12.71 -2.30 -7.15
CA ARG A 741 13.20 -2.64 -5.81
C ARG A 741 13.04 -4.08 -5.34
N ASN A 742 13.81 -4.43 -4.31
CA ASN A 742 13.71 -5.67 -3.53
C ASN A 742 13.71 -6.93 -4.42
N LEU A 743 14.71 -7.03 -5.29
CA LEU A 743 14.77 -8.00 -6.40
C LEU A 743 16.16 -8.64 -6.52
N ILE A 744 16.19 -9.93 -6.84
CA ILE A 744 17.44 -10.68 -7.08
C ILE A 744 17.49 -11.15 -8.53
N LEU A 745 18.57 -10.83 -9.23
CA LEU A 745 18.93 -11.35 -10.56
C LEU A 745 20.04 -12.41 -10.37
N ASP A 746 19.77 -13.66 -10.71
CA ASP A 746 20.74 -14.77 -10.61
C ASP A 746 20.95 -15.44 -11.97
N THR A 747 22.21 -15.60 -12.38
CA THR A 747 22.59 -16.29 -13.62
C THR A 747 21.99 -15.57 -14.84
N VAL A 748 22.50 -14.36 -15.08
CA VAL A 748 22.02 -13.42 -16.12
C VAL A 748 23.10 -13.16 -17.16
N ILE A 749 22.83 -13.43 -18.44
CA ILE A 749 23.74 -13.22 -19.56
C ILE A 749 23.22 -12.06 -20.42
N VAL A 750 24.05 -11.04 -20.68
CA VAL A 750 23.68 -9.89 -21.53
C VAL A 750 24.79 -9.53 -22.52
N GLU A 751 24.44 -9.42 -23.80
CA GLU A 751 25.27 -8.88 -24.88
C GLU A 751 24.57 -7.66 -25.52
N GLY A 752 25.22 -6.51 -25.59
CA GLY A 752 24.65 -5.26 -26.12
C GLY A 752 25.65 -4.35 -26.86
N ARG A 753 25.14 -3.31 -27.54
CA ARG A 753 25.97 -2.36 -28.33
C ARG A 753 26.26 -1.03 -27.62
N ASN A 754 25.44 -0.62 -26.66
CA ASN A 754 25.69 0.54 -25.77
C ASN A 754 24.80 0.43 -24.52
N SER A 755 25.09 1.24 -23.49
CA SER A 755 24.37 1.31 -22.20
C SER A 755 23.81 -0.04 -21.78
N VAL A 756 24.74 -0.94 -21.46
CA VAL A 756 24.44 -2.35 -21.15
C VAL A 756 24.53 -2.55 -19.64
N GLY A 757 23.43 -3.02 -19.04
CA GLY A 757 23.36 -3.46 -17.65
C GLY A 757 22.71 -4.84 -17.56
N SER A 758 22.73 -5.47 -16.39
CA SER A 758 21.89 -6.66 -16.16
C SER A 758 20.43 -6.26 -15.93
N LEU A 759 20.18 -5.27 -15.05
CA LEU A 759 18.84 -4.82 -14.72
C LEU A 759 18.35 -3.76 -15.70
N VAL A 760 19.09 -2.66 -15.88
CA VAL A 760 18.63 -1.51 -16.69
C VAL A 760 19.71 -1.04 -17.66
N GLY A 761 19.34 -0.80 -18.91
CA GLY A 761 20.24 -0.17 -19.88
C GLY A 761 20.55 1.29 -19.52
N ILE A 762 19.50 2.12 -19.42
CA ILE A 762 19.59 3.51 -18.93
C ILE A 762 18.66 3.72 -17.73
N ASN A 763 19.22 4.04 -16.55
CA ASN A 763 18.43 4.44 -15.39
C ASN A 763 18.18 5.96 -15.39
N ARG A 764 16.93 6.35 -15.06
CA ARG A 764 16.54 7.76 -14.82
C ARG A 764 15.78 7.97 -13.51
N GLY A 765 15.44 6.88 -12.81
CA GLY A 765 14.67 6.89 -11.56
C GLY A 765 15.43 6.14 -10.46
N GLU A 766 14.70 5.52 -9.55
CA GLU A 766 15.25 4.85 -8.37
C GLU A 766 15.42 3.35 -8.60
N ILE A 767 16.60 2.82 -8.26
CA ILE A 767 16.86 1.38 -8.17
C ILE A 767 17.42 1.11 -6.78
N HIS A 768 16.69 0.39 -5.94
CA HIS A 768 17.18 0.10 -4.59
C HIS A 768 16.90 -1.31 -4.08
N GLN A 769 17.75 -1.81 -3.19
CA GLN A 769 17.64 -3.19 -2.67
C GLN A 769 17.60 -4.22 -3.81
N VAL A 770 18.55 -4.11 -4.75
CA VAL A 770 18.71 -5.05 -5.87
C VAL A 770 20.06 -5.73 -5.83
N ARG A 771 20.06 -7.06 -6.00
CA ARG A 771 21.29 -7.85 -6.11
C ARG A 771 21.38 -8.58 -7.44
N VAL A 772 22.56 -8.52 -8.04
CA VAL A 772 22.93 -9.25 -9.26
C VAL A 772 24.02 -10.26 -8.91
N GLN A 773 23.81 -11.53 -9.25
CA GLN A 773 24.77 -12.60 -9.00
C GLN A 773 24.92 -13.56 -10.17
N ASN A 774 26.13 -14.12 -10.32
CA ASN A 774 26.47 -15.08 -11.37
C ASN A 774 26.25 -14.56 -12.81
N ALA A 775 26.32 -13.24 -13.02
CA ALA A 775 26.02 -12.59 -14.29
C ALA A 775 27.24 -12.48 -15.21
N VAL A 776 26.99 -12.46 -16.52
CA VAL A 776 28.00 -12.29 -17.58
C VAL A 776 27.53 -11.17 -18.51
N ILE A 777 28.14 -10.00 -18.39
CA ILE A 777 27.74 -8.78 -19.11
C ILE A 777 28.83 -8.40 -20.12
N SER A 778 28.43 -8.14 -21.37
CA SER A 778 29.34 -7.85 -22.47
C SER A 778 28.85 -6.72 -23.36
N GLY A 779 29.71 -5.73 -23.58
CA GLY A 779 29.56 -4.71 -24.61
C GLY A 779 30.54 -4.93 -25.76
N ASN A 780 30.07 -4.78 -27.00
CA ASN A 780 30.94 -4.92 -28.20
C ASN A 780 31.76 -3.64 -28.52
N ASP A 781 32.45 -3.66 -29.66
CA ASP A 781 33.32 -2.63 -30.27
C ASP A 781 32.74 -1.20 -30.38
N MET A 782 31.50 -0.96 -29.94
CA MET A 782 30.85 0.35 -29.92
C MET A 782 30.26 0.75 -28.56
N ALA A 783 30.32 -0.12 -27.55
CA ALA A 783 29.68 0.12 -26.26
C ALA A 783 30.38 1.24 -25.48
N THR A 784 29.66 2.35 -25.24
CA THR A 784 30.23 3.50 -24.52
C THR A 784 30.16 3.34 -23.02
N ALA A 785 29.14 2.67 -22.48
CA ALA A 785 28.96 2.42 -21.06
C ALA A 785 28.44 0.99 -20.81
N ILE A 786 29.09 0.25 -19.92
CA ILE A 786 28.77 -1.13 -19.53
C ILE A 786 28.86 -1.23 -18.00
N GLY A 787 27.79 -1.64 -17.33
CA GLY A 787 27.75 -1.86 -15.88
C GLY A 787 27.27 -3.26 -15.51
N GLY A 788 27.62 -3.74 -14.32
CA GLY A 788 27.07 -5.00 -13.80
C GLY A 788 25.59 -4.92 -13.45
N LEU A 789 25.08 -3.74 -13.05
CA LEU A 789 23.66 -3.47 -12.79
C LEU A 789 23.05 -2.54 -13.84
N VAL A 790 23.69 -1.37 -14.07
CA VAL A 790 23.18 -0.30 -14.94
C VAL A 790 24.21 0.14 -15.97
N GLY A 791 23.82 0.23 -17.25
CA GLY A 791 24.70 0.76 -18.29
C GLY A 791 25.05 2.23 -18.09
N LEU A 792 24.02 3.08 -18.05
CA LEU A 792 24.11 4.53 -17.84
C LEU A 792 23.13 4.96 -16.74
N SER A 793 23.60 5.61 -15.67
CA SER A 793 22.73 6.36 -14.76
C SER A 793 22.71 7.83 -15.18
N GLU A 794 21.54 8.44 -15.28
CA GLU A 794 21.35 9.86 -15.67
C GLU A 794 21.23 10.78 -14.44
N THR A 795 21.10 12.10 -14.64
CA THR A 795 21.25 13.10 -13.57
C THR A 795 20.21 13.02 -12.45
N ASP A 796 18.95 12.73 -12.78
CA ASP A 796 17.86 12.60 -11.80
C ASP A 796 17.72 11.16 -11.25
N ALA A 797 18.74 10.31 -11.46
CA ALA A 797 18.69 8.88 -11.16
C ALA A 797 19.46 8.54 -9.89
N GLU A 798 18.90 7.59 -9.13
CA GLU A 798 19.37 7.19 -7.80
C GLU A 798 19.56 5.66 -7.74
N ILE A 799 20.66 5.20 -7.15
CA ILE A 799 20.96 3.77 -6.98
C ILE A 799 21.49 3.54 -5.55
N HIS A 800 20.71 2.85 -4.71
CA HIS A 800 21.11 2.57 -3.33
C HIS A 800 20.83 1.14 -2.85
N GLU A 801 21.50 0.72 -1.77
CA GLU A 801 21.42 -0.66 -1.24
C GLU A 801 21.65 -1.76 -2.30
N ALA A 802 22.43 -1.47 -3.35
CA ALA A 802 22.52 -2.29 -4.56
C ALA A 802 23.86 -3.04 -4.66
N SER A 803 23.85 -4.30 -5.11
CA SER A 803 25.04 -5.17 -5.11
C SER A 803 25.21 -6.01 -6.39
N VAL A 804 26.46 -6.13 -6.87
CA VAL A 804 26.83 -7.03 -7.96
C VAL A 804 27.96 -7.95 -7.50
N VAL A 805 27.74 -9.27 -7.47
CA VAL A 805 28.68 -10.26 -6.94
C VAL A 805 28.87 -11.44 -7.89
N SER A 806 29.99 -12.17 -7.78
CA SER A 806 30.26 -13.40 -8.54
C SER A 806 30.05 -13.29 -10.06
N SER A 807 30.21 -12.08 -10.61
CA SER A 807 29.82 -11.74 -11.98
C SER A 807 31.03 -11.22 -12.78
N SER A 808 30.96 -11.28 -14.11
CA SER A 808 31.99 -10.73 -15.01
C SER A 808 31.41 -9.68 -15.96
N ILE A 809 32.05 -8.50 -16.00
CA ILE A 809 31.67 -7.38 -16.85
C ILE A 809 32.80 -7.12 -17.84
N SER A 810 32.47 -7.01 -19.12
CA SER A 810 33.45 -6.80 -20.20
C SER A 810 32.99 -5.80 -21.26
N GLY A 811 33.92 -5.05 -21.82
CA GLY A 811 33.63 -4.08 -22.90
C GLY A 811 34.82 -3.24 -23.31
N GLU A 812 34.58 -2.22 -24.13
CA GLU A 812 35.66 -1.38 -24.66
C GLU A 812 35.89 -0.03 -23.95
N ARG A 813 34.83 0.69 -23.55
CA ARG A 813 34.96 2.14 -23.25
C ARG A 813 34.86 2.49 -21.78
N GLU A 814 33.66 2.61 -21.22
CA GLU A 814 33.46 3.00 -19.82
C GLU A 814 32.78 1.82 -19.11
N ILE A 815 33.51 1.19 -18.18
CA ILE A 815 33.18 -0.13 -17.65
C ILE A 815 33.23 -0.08 -16.12
N GLY A 816 32.09 -0.33 -15.47
CA GLY A 816 31.98 -0.40 -14.02
C GLY A 816 31.43 -1.74 -13.56
N GLY A 817 31.87 -2.23 -12.41
CA GLY A 817 31.28 -3.44 -11.83
C GLY A 817 29.83 -3.24 -11.35
N LEU A 818 29.41 -2.02 -11.02
CA LEU A 818 28.01 -1.63 -10.76
C LEU A 818 27.44 -0.81 -11.93
N VAL A 819 28.09 0.33 -12.29
CA VAL A 819 27.56 1.29 -13.28
C VAL A 819 28.60 1.68 -14.33
N GLY A 820 28.27 1.60 -15.62
CA GLY A 820 29.20 1.96 -16.71
C GLY A 820 29.58 3.44 -16.74
N ARG A 821 28.56 4.32 -16.77
CA ARG A 821 28.72 5.77 -16.58
C ARG A 821 27.69 6.28 -15.58
N ASN A 822 28.14 7.03 -14.57
CA ASN A 822 27.26 7.73 -13.62
C ASN A 822 27.15 9.23 -13.93
N ARG A 823 25.95 9.79 -13.70
CA ARG A 823 25.60 11.21 -13.81
C ARG A 823 24.73 11.72 -12.66
N GLY A 824 24.17 10.81 -11.86
CA GLY A 824 23.33 11.09 -10.70
C GLY A 824 23.98 10.53 -9.44
N GLU A 825 23.18 9.93 -8.55
CA GLU A 825 23.62 9.50 -7.23
C GLU A 825 23.74 7.97 -7.13
N ILE A 826 24.81 7.51 -6.49
CA ILE A 826 25.00 6.11 -6.08
C ILE A 826 25.43 6.12 -4.62
N HIS A 827 24.71 5.45 -3.74
CA HIS A 827 25.17 5.28 -2.37
C HIS A 827 24.91 3.90 -1.79
N ASP A 828 25.56 3.59 -0.66
CA ASP A 828 25.36 2.36 0.10
C ASP A 828 25.33 1.09 -0.79
N SER A 829 26.21 1.03 -1.80
CA SER A 829 26.18 0.02 -2.87
C SER A 829 27.56 -0.56 -3.17
N PHE A 830 27.64 -1.78 -3.75
CA PHE A 830 28.94 -2.41 -3.97
C PHE A 830 29.07 -3.34 -5.17
N SER A 831 30.34 -3.63 -5.51
CA SER A 831 30.72 -4.56 -6.58
C SER A 831 31.85 -5.51 -6.18
N GLY A 832 31.52 -6.80 -6.04
CA GLY A 832 32.44 -7.92 -6.00
C GLY A 832 32.68 -8.57 -7.37
N ALA A 833 32.37 -7.87 -8.47
CA ALA A 833 32.40 -8.42 -9.83
C ALA A 833 33.71 -8.10 -10.57
N SER A 834 34.22 -9.04 -11.38
CA SER A 834 35.45 -8.84 -12.15
C SER A 834 35.19 -8.00 -13.39
N VAL A 835 35.96 -6.93 -13.58
CA VAL A 835 35.75 -5.93 -14.64
C VAL A 835 36.93 -5.93 -15.61
N THR A 836 36.71 -6.16 -16.91
CA THR A 836 37.77 -6.31 -17.92
C THR A 836 37.55 -5.46 -19.17
N SER A 837 38.50 -4.58 -19.50
CA SER A 837 38.52 -3.88 -20.79
C SER A 837 39.21 -4.69 -21.89
N THR A 838 38.53 -4.85 -23.02
CA THR A 838 39.10 -5.42 -24.25
C THR A 838 39.83 -4.38 -25.11
N ALA A 839 39.57 -3.08 -24.92
CA ALA A 839 40.17 -2.00 -25.70
C ALA A 839 41.56 -1.57 -25.18
N SER A 840 42.46 -1.30 -26.12
CA SER A 840 43.86 -0.89 -25.88
C SER A 840 44.10 0.63 -25.81
N SER A 841 43.03 1.44 -25.85
CA SER A 841 43.10 2.90 -25.69
C SER A 841 41.70 3.50 -25.47
N ASN A 842 41.61 4.62 -24.77
CA ASN A 842 40.38 5.33 -24.43
C ASN A 842 39.42 4.53 -23.50
N SER A 843 39.86 3.44 -22.88
CA SER A 843 39.11 2.74 -21.84
C SER A 843 39.17 3.49 -20.49
N LYS A 844 38.10 3.33 -19.69
CA LYS A 844 37.92 3.80 -18.31
C LYS A 844 37.30 2.65 -17.54
N VAL A 845 38.07 2.05 -16.63
CA VAL A 845 37.68 0.82 -15.93
C VAL A 845 37.71 1.08 -14.43
N GLY A 846 36.57 0.89 -13.76
CA GLY A 846 36.45 1.02 -12.31
C GLY A 846 35.78 -0.21 -11.71
N GLY A 847 36.21 -0.65 -10.52
CA GLY A 847 35.57 -1.78 -9.84
C GLY A 847 34.10 -1.52 -9.48
N LEU A 848 33.71 -0.26 -9.27
CA LEU A 848 32.32 0.16 -9.08
C LEU A 848 31.78 0.95 -10.29
N VAL A 849 32.44 2.05 -10.67
CA VAL A 849 31.96 2.96 -11.73
C VAL A 849 33.02 3.20 -12.80
N GLY A 850 32.66 3.00 -14.07
CA GLY A 850 33.59 3.22 -15.19
C GLY A 850 33.97 4.69 -15.36
N LYS A 851 32.99 5.58 -15.43
CA LYS A 851 33.21 7.03 -15.51
C LYS A 851 32.14 7.86 -14.80
N MET A 852 32.57 8.94 -14.14
CA MET A 852 31.73 10.05 -13.66
C MET A 852 31.60 11.13 -14.75
N ASP A 853 30.38 11.60 -15.06
CA ASP A 853 30.12 12.53 -16.18
C ASP A 853 29.10 13.64 -15.82
N ARG A 854 29.58 14.84 -15.47
CA ARG A 854 28.73 15.99 -15.12
C ARG A 854 27.83 16.43 -16.29
N VAL A 855 26.56 16.69 -16.00
CA VAL A 855 25.62 17.34 -16.92
C VAL A 855 25.21 18.70 -16.34
N GLY A 856 25.19 19.76 -17.16
CA GLY A 856 24.68 21.06 -16.73
C GLY A 856 25.49 21.69 -15.59
N ARG A 857 24.89 21.77 -14.39
CA ARG A 857 25.54 22.23 -13.15
C ARG A 857 25.73 21.11 -12.15
N ASP A 858 25.32 19.91 -12.49
CA ASP A 858 24.88 18.90 -11.54
C ASP A 858 25.95 17.80 -11.59
N ASP A 859 26.71 17.70 -10.50
CA ASP A 859 27.87 16.82 -10.38
C ASP A 859 27.41 15.44 -9.85
N PRO A 860 27.83 14.33 -10.47
CA PRO A 860 27.49 12.98 -9.99
C PRO A 860 28.15 12.70 -8.65
N ILE A 861 27.49 11.92 -7.79
CA ILE A 861 27.98 11.60 -6.44
C ILE A 861 28.07 10.08 -6.24
N VAL A 862 29.12 9.63 -5.53
CA VAL A 862 29.24 8.26 -4.99
C VAL A 862 29.57 8.34 -3.50
N PHE A 863 28.75 7.74 -2.62
CA PHE A 863 29.08 7.66 -1.18
C PHE A 863 28.75 6.32 -0.50
N HIS A 864 29.39 6.04 0.65
CA HIS A 864 29.28 4.77 1.41
C HIS A 864 29.31 3.50 0.53
N SER A 865 30.09 3.49 -0.55
CA SER A 865 30.05 2.44 -1.57
C SER A 865 31.43 1.80 -1.75
N TYR A 866 31.49 0.54 -2.20
CA TYR A 866 32.78 -0.15 -2.32
C TYR A 866 32.95 -1.09 -3.52
N SER A 867 34.21 -1.36 -3.88
CA SER A 867 34.56 -2.42 -4.84
C SER A 867 35.62 -3.39 -4.30
N GLN A 868 35.53 -4.63 -4.77
CA GLN A 868 36.41 -5.74 -4.40
C GLN A 868 36.88 -6.54 -5.62
N GLY A 869 36.05 -6.67 -6.66
CA GLY A 869 36.35 -7.52 -7.80
C GLY A 869 37.59 -7.08 -8.58
N ALA A 870 38.29 -8.04 -9.19
CA ALA A 870 39.50 -7.79 -9.99
C ALA A 870 39.23 -6.83 -11.15
N VAL A 871 40.11 -5.84 -11.35
CA VAL A 871 39.95 -4.78 -12.36
C VAL A 871 41.10 -4.86 -13.37
N GLU A 872 40.80 -5.24 -14.61
CA GLU A 872 41.78 -5.36 -15.70
C GLU A 872 41.51 -4.33 -16.81
N GLY A 873 42.50 -3.48 -17.13
CA GLY A 873 42.39 -2.51 -18.21
C GLY A 873 43.74 -2.05 -18.77
N LEU A 874 43.68 -1.29 -19.88
CA LEU A 874 44.84 -0.99 -20.73
C LEU A 874 45.09 0.52 -20.98
N ASP A 875 44.26 1.41 -20.41
CA ASP A 875 44.42 2.88 -20.53
C ASP A 875 44.18 3.56 -19.18
N VAL A 876 42.92 3.91 -18.84
CA VAL A 876 42.56 4.48 -17.53
C VAL A 876 41.89 3.41 -16.67
N VAL A 877 42.44 3.16 -15.49
CA VAL A 877 41.99 2.11 -14.56
C VAL A 877 42.08 2.62 -13.13
N GLY A 878 41.07 2.37 -12.31
CA GLY A 878 41.04 2.67 -10.87
C GLY A 878 40.29 1.60 -10.08
N GLY A 879 40.59 1.45 -8.80
CA GLY A 879 39.99 0.39 -7.97
C GLY A 879 38.48 0.56 -7.78
N LEU A 880 38.02 1.77 -7.45
CA LEU A 880 36.60 2.12 -7.33
C LEU A 880 36.05 2.81 -8.60
N ILE A 881 36.62 3.97 -8.96
CA ILE A 881 36.21 4.79 -10.09
C ILE A 881 37.28 4.79 -11.18
N GLY A 882 36.91 4.56 -12.44
CA GLY A 882 37.85 4.58 -13.57
C GLY A 882 38.29 6.00 -13.98
N GLU A 883 37.34 6.89 -14.28
CA GLU A 883 37.61 8.30 -14.59
C GLU A 883 36.70 9.23 -13.78
N ASN A 884 37.31 10.09 -12.96
CA ASN A 884 36.66 11.24 -12.32
C ASN A 884 37.47 12.52 -12.62
N SER A 885 36.79 13.66 -12.69
CA SER A 885 37.38 14.99 -12.93
C SER A 885 36.75 16.08 -12.06
N TYR A 886 36.00 15.70 -11.03
CA TYR A 886 35.24 16.60 -10.16
C TYR A 886 35.69 16.36 -8.71
N ASP A 887 36.07 17.43 -8.01
CA ASP A 887 36.40 17.36 -6.58
C ASP A 887 35.11 17.13 -5.75
N ASP A 888 35.25 16.64 -4.51
CA ASP A 888 34.15 16.43 -3.54
C ASP A 888 32.98 15.51 -3.98
N THR A 889 33.15 14.71 -5.04
CA THR A 889 32.11 13.82 -5.62
C THR A 889 32.18 12.35 -5.20
N VAL A 890 33.22 11.94 -4.47
CA VAL A 890 33.38 10.58 -3.94
C VAL A 890 33.67 10.69 -2.45
N ILE A 891 32.78 10.16 -1.62
CA ILE A 891 32.76 10.40 -0.17
C ILE A 891 32.74 9.05 0.56
N ALA A 892 33.61 8.86 1.54
CA ALA A 892 33.61 7.69 2.44
C ALA A 892 33.49 6.32 1.71
N SER A 893 34.02 6.21 0.49
CA SER A 893 33.85 5.06 -0.41
C SER A 893 35.20 4.42 -0.73
N THR A 894 35.25 3.09 -0.76
CA THR A 894 36.49 2.32 -0.60
C THR A 894 36.73 1.26 -1.67
N TRP A 895 37.96 0.79 -1.82
CA TRP A 895 38.21 -0.46 -2.55
C TRP A 895 39.33 -1.29 -1.95
N ASP A 896 39.27 -2.59 -2.23
CA ASP A 896 40.31 -3.55 -1.88
C ASP A 896 41.47 -3.48 -2.90
N GLU A 897 42.64 -2.97 -2.50
CA GLU A 897 43.82 -2.89 -3.38
C GLU A 897 44.47 -4.25 -3.68
N GLU A 898 44.26 -5.25 -2.81
CA GLU A 898 44.85 -6.59 -2.95
C GLU A 898 44.04 -7.48 -3.90
N THR A 899 42.70 -7.42 -3.85
CA THR A 899 41.82 -8.23 -4.72
C THR A 899 41.46 -7.54 -6.04
N SER A 900 41.47 -6.20 -6.10
CA SER A 900 41.31 -5.48 -7.37
C SER A 900 42.52 -5.63 -8.29
N GLY A 901 43.72 -5.83 -7.72
CA GLY A 901 44.99 -5.87 -8.45
C GLY A 901 45.55 -4.48 -8.82
N ILE A 902 44.99 -3.41 -8.25
CA ILE A 902 45.37 -2.02 -8.52
C ILE A 902 46.08 -1.43 -7.29
N GLU A 903 47.40 -1.28 -7.37
CA GLU A 903 48.18 -0.51 -6.38
C GLU A 903 47.61 0.91 -6.26
N GLY A 904 47.23 1.34 -5.05
CA GLY A 904 46.49 2.59 -4.84
C GLY A 904 47.25 3.86 -5.25
N PRO A 905 46.53 4.96 -5.59
CA PRO A 905 47.13 6.29 -5.75
C PRO A 905 47.60 6.83 -4.38
N SER A 906 48.23 8.01 -4.37
CA SER A 906 48.52 8.71 -3.11
C SER A 906 47.21 8.94 -2.33
N PRO A 907 47.18 8.81 -1.00
CA PRO A 907 45.99 9.07 -0.16
C PRO A 907 45.65 10.58 -0.04
N ASP A 908 45.85 11.33 -1.12
CA ASP A 908 45.53 12.75 -1.32
C ASP A 908 44.61 12.95 -2.57
N GLU A 909 44.16 11.87 -3.21
CA GLU A 909 43.29 11.91 -4.42
C GLU A 909 41.89 11.32 -4.16
N ASP A 910 41.20 11.86 -3.14
CA ASP A 910 39.85 11.47 -2.68
C ASP A 910 38.81 11.30 -3.81
N ARG A 911 38.98 12.03 -4.93
CA ARG A 911 38.17 11.91 -6.17
C ARG A 911 38.00 10.48 -6.70
N PHE A 912 38.90 9.56 -6.37
CA PHE A 912 38.79 8.16 -6.80
C PHE A 912 38.26 7.23 -5.69
N GLY A 913 38.17 7.71 -4.44
CA GLY A 913 37.86 6.94 -3.24
C GLY A 913 39.11 6.58 -2.41
N ILE A 914 38.94 5.68 -1.44
CA ILE A 914 39.99 5.27 -0.49
C ILE A 914 40.44 3.83 -0.78
N ALA A 915 41.73 3.64 -1.06
CA ALA A 915 42.34 2.30 -1.12
C ALA A 915 42.51 1.71 0.29
N LEU A 916 42.14 0.45 0.47
CA LEU A 916 42.27 -0.31 1.72
C LEU A 916 42.74 -1.75 1.43
N THR A 917 43.38 -2.39 2.41
CA THR A 917 43.74 -3.82 2.34
C THR A 917 42.54 -4.73 2.59
N THR A 918 42.66 -6.02 2.23
CA THR A 918 41.64 -7.06 2.50
C THR A 918 41.19 -7.05 3.97
N VAL A 919 42.13 -6.85 4.89
CA VAL A 919 41.86 -6.89 6.33
C VAL A 919 41.09 -5.66 6.81
N GLU A 920 41.41 -4.49 6.27
CA GLU A 920 40.70 -3.24 6.60
C GLU A 920 39.29 -3.23 6.00
N MET A 921 39.13 -3.77 4.79
CA MET A 921 37.85 -4.00 4.10
C MET A 921 36.94 -5.06 4.79
N GLN A 922 37.48 -5.83 5.73
CA GLN A 922 36.75 -6.82 6.54
C GLN A 922 36.65 -6.41 8.02
N THR A 923 37.03 -5.17 8.36
CA THR A 923 37.06 -4.67 9.74
C THR A 923 35.94 -3.65 9.98
N GLU A 924 35.00 -3.99 10.86
CA GLU A 924 33.82 -3.19 11.23
C GLU A 924 34.16 -1.73 11.60
N SER A 925 35.20 -1.53 12.43
CA SER A 925 35.61 -0.18 12.87
C SER A 925 36.18 0.69 11.75
N THR A 926 36.55 0.14 10.59
CA THR A 926 36.96 0.92 9.42
C THR A 926 35.76 1.71 8.90
N PHE A 927 34.63 1.03 8.66
CA PHE A 927 33.42 1.61 8.09
C PHE A 927 32.66 2.50 9.10
N ASP A 928 32.67 2.15 10.39
CA ASP A 928 32.21 3.01 11.49
C ASP A 928 32.95 4.37 11.48
N SER A 929 34.29 4.35 11.32
CA SER A 929 35.09 5.58 11.24
C SER A 929 34.87 6.40 9.96
N LEU A 930 34.27 5.79 8.93
CA LEU A 930 33.86 6.44 7.68
C LEU A 930 32.39 6.90 7.70
N GLY A 931 31.64 6.64 8.78
CA GLY A 931 30.25 7.09 8.95
C GLY A 931 29.16 6.17 8.38
N TRP A 932 29.50 4.92 8.02
CA TRP A 932 28.56 3.98 7.41
C TRP A 932 27.48 3.52 8.39
N ASN A 933 26.25 3.32 7.89
CA ASN A 933 25.13 2.83 8.71
C ASN A 933 25.19 1.31 8.93
N LEU A 934 26.00 0.91 9.90
CA LEU A 934 26.15 -0.49 10.38
C LEU A 934 24.98 -0.99 11.26
N ILE A 935 23.87 -0.23 11.34
CA ILE A 935 22.71 -0.55 12.20
C ILE A 935 21.52 -1.05 11.38
N SER A 936 21.26 -0.47 10.20
CA SER A 936 20.10 -0.82 9.37
C SER A 936 20.38 -1.04 7.88
N ILE A 937 21.54 -0.61 7.36
CA ILE A 937 21.90 -0.78 5.94
C ILE A 937 22.92 -1.92 5.77
N TRP A 938 24.02 -1.85 6.51
CA TRP A 938 25.17 -2.76 6.35
C TRP A 938 25.37 -3.66 7.56
N PHE A 939 25.74 -4.92 7.33
CA PHE A 939 26.29 -5.80 8.35
C PHE A 939 27.62 -6.43 7.88
N ILE A 940 28.51 -6.72 8.82
CA ILE A 940 29.81 -7.35 8.56
C ILE A 940 29.87 -8.64 9.39
N SER A 941 30.11 -9.78 8.73
CA SER A 941 30.38 -11.05 9.40
C SER A 941 31.89 -11.28 9.56
N ILE A 942 32.27 -12.18 10.45
CA ILE A 942 33.68 -12.53 10.65
C ILE A 942 34.30 -13.07 9.35
N ASP A 943 35.48 -12.56 9.01
CA ASP A 943 36.23 -12.86 7.79
C ASP A 943 35.42 -12.57 6.49
N SER A 944 34.53 -11.56 6.49
CA SER A 944 33.73 -11.11 5.34
C SER A 944 33.71 -9.60 5.16
N TYR A 945 33.31 -9.15 3.96
CA TYR A 945 33.11 -7.74 3.61
C TYR A 945 31.70 -7.28 4.07
N PRO A 946 31.38 -5.97 4.00
CA PRO A 946 30.03 -5.46 4.26
C PRO A 946 29.00 -6.04 3.28
N GLU A 947 27.90 -6.56 3.81
CA GLU A 947 26.74 -7.05 3.05
C GLU A 947 25.48 -6.30 3.50
N HIS A 948 24.46 -6.26 2.63
CA HIS A 948 23.24 -5.50 2.89
C HIS A 948 22.27 -6.22 3.83
N PHE A 949 21.73 -5.53 4.83
CA PHE A 949 20.77 -6.11 5.79
C PHE A 949 19.49 -6.65 5.15
N TRP A 950 19.03 -6.07 4.03
CA TRP A 950 17.86 -6.56 3.28
C TRP A 950 18.12 -7.92 2.61
N TYR A 951 19.38 -8.25 2.31
CA TYR A 951 19.79 -9.48 1.65
C TYR A 951 20.33 -10.50 2.66
N GLN A 952 19.45 -11.42 3.11
CA GLN A 952 19.86 -12.59 3.89
C GLN A 952 19.64 -13.88 3.08
N PRO A 953 20.67 -14.73 2.88
CA PRO A 953 20.67 -15.86 1.95
C PRO A 953 20.05 -17.17 2.49
#